data_AF-A0A9Q8VGR0-F1
#
_entry.id   AF-A0A9Q8VGR0-F1
#
_cell.length_a   1.000
_cell.length_b   1.000
_cell.length_c   1.000
_cell.angle_alpha   90.00
_cell.angle_beta   90.00
_cell.angle_gamma   90.00
#
_symmetry.space_group_name_H-M   'P 1'
#
loop_
_entity.id
_entity.type
_entity.pdbx_description
1 polymer ?
#
loop_
_entity_poly.entity_id
_entity_poly.type
_entity_poly.pdbx_seq_one_letter_code
_entity_poly.pdbx_strand_id
1 'polypeptide(L)'
;MAALSEDDIEKLFSGAPQYFARSESHYHGAPHPSVAFPFDEELEIRDLTDHVQIEDRAWSGVTAWPHITRDQEHDAAARRQAEEQHRAHFYVRCRERPNMLSMHGVEKGTMGYQAALELSAADSLEEEQFGFESVGTKARAIVDARERILAPQGWLHRLPEPDLLDRLRRNADLYRRNDLRHRKSADTHADLFHALMRPCNTVIDRTDRHSLPNQIVALLKCMGTANVWIDLSRVEWRIRLGQVLWGDKGDDDLDDATAVHDADSAAERAEEKYWLLMQILVASELLLRLDAVTEGVEFGSGGIKAIDVAYFERGASPTVKWSLLLARSWLENIEIVKEPVEEPGPQPPLLRPPPPRRGSSWLASLVSRVSNRHHKHAPATPCRYAIRGRHSQRQVDGLIHFARNLMWPDIDRYEYGISERAQMAGGATPASSAASVDSDASYFGAWDVTCHRGKPKARAHAQRRKLAAALHESGWITKSYVFGLVLPGETLCHYLMATLLENDREAMARLGPCANLSGGFVYAGKSFWSTSCIVGRVLAAGQGAAECMGWISTDVVPDGRGDGWLSIEAEDVADDLAHLGKRARIWGKKRLERESSILGDAKEDSVLPADFIVPHETGYSAAPPSVHVELLALDLSAPAASVPATPLTELIPTPSTAAPAGKPPEMLSYPASLRFSVSVDGRDDEELVYPLTYDISFVTAHPCAPSHRVRMLKSPSSPTIQKIDVSGSAMLQGSRSVNKMGECPVVAKAPD
;
A
#
# COMPACT_ATOMS: atom_id res chain seq x y z
N MET A 1 19.50 42.40 29.11
CA MET A 1 19.23 40.99 29.45
C MET A 1 20.47 40.20 29.07
N ALA A 2 20.88 39.22 29.87
CA ALA A 2 21.96 38.33 29.47
C ALA A 2 21.49 37.44 28.31
N ALA A 3 22.41 37.02 27.45
CA ALA A 3 22.14 35.96 26.48
C ALA A 3 21.73 34.68 27.22
N LEU A 4 20.84 33.91 26.61
CA LEU A 4 20.49 32.58 27.08
C LEU A 4 21.72 31.67 27.01
N SER A 5 21.95 30.87 28.04
CA SER A 5 22.94 29.81 27.97
C SER A 5 22.41 28.63 27.16
N GLU A 6 23.28 27.72 26.74
CA GLU A 6 22.92 26.47 26.07
C GLU A 6 21.88 25.68 26.90
N ASP A 7 22.10 25.54 28.21
CA ASP A 7 21.18 24.88 29.15
C ASP A 7 19.81 25.59 29.24
N ASP A 8 19.76 26.92 29.11
CA ASP A 8 18.48 27.64 29.08
C ASP A 8 17.70 27.35 27.79
N ILE A 9 18.40 27.21 26.66
CA ILE A 9 17.81 26.87 25.35
C ILE A 9 17.28 25.44 25.38
N GLU A 10 18.07 24.47 25.86
CA GLU A 10 17.63 23.07 25.98
C GLU A 10 16.39 22.93 26.88
N LYS A 11 16.37 23.65 28.01
CA LYS A 11 15.20 23.67 28.89
C LYS A 11 13.99 24.29 28.21
N LEU A 12 14.15 25.41 27.50
CA LEU A 12 13.04 26.10 26.86
C LEU A 12 12.38 25.25 25.76
N PHE A 13 13.20 24.55 24.98
CA PHE A 13 12.75 23.80 23.81
C PHE A 13 12.77 22.28 24.03
N SER A 14 12.66 21.83 25.28
CA SER A 14 12.81 20.41 25.60
C SER A 14 11.86 19.50 24.81
N GLY A 15 10.61 19.93 24.66
CA GLY A 15 9.58 19.25 23.87
C GLY A 15 9.40 19.77 22.44
N ALA A 16 10.40 20.45 21.85
CA ALA A 16 10.35 20.89 20.46
C ALA A 16 10.91 19.81 19.51
N PRO A 17 10.18 19.43 18.45
CA PRO A 17 10.66 18.45 17.48
C PRO A 17 11.77 19.04 16.60
N GLN A 18 12.82 18.26 16.38
CA GLN A 18 13.85 18.53 15.38
C GLN A 18 13.80 17.50 14.25
N TYR A 19 14.11 17.95 13.04
CA TYR A 19 13.83 17.20 11.83
C TYR A 19 15.11 16.83 11.10
N PHE A 20 15.25 15.54 10.76
CA PHE A 20 16.47 14.99 10.20
C PHE A 20 16.18 14.15 8.96
N ALA A 21 17.19 14.01 8.10
CA ALA A 21 17.18 13.06 6.99
C ALA A 21 18.44 12.20 7.05
N ARG A 22 18.30 10.93 7.45
CA ARG A 22 19.43 10.03 7.72
C ARG A 22 19.59 9.01 6.59
N SER A 23 20.83 8.77 6.14
CA SER A 23 21.06 7.62 5.25
C SER A 23 21.23 6.37 6.09
N GLU A 24 20.48 5.34 5.72
CA GLU A 24 20.63 4.02 6.31
C GLU A 24 21.69 3.24 5.52
N SER A 25 22.65 2.62 6.21
CA SER A 25 23.77 1.90 5.58
C SER A 25 23.35 0.73 4.68
N HIS A 26 22.13 0.23 4.86
CA HIS A 26 21.54 -0.92 4.17
C HIS A 26 20.47 -0.52 3.13
N TYR A 27 20.24 0.79 2.93
CA TYR A 27 19.29 1.32 1.96
C TYR A 27 20.03 2.26 1.00
N HIS A 28 20.18 1.85 -0.28
CA HIS A 28 20.90 2.62 -1.29
C HIS A 28 20.04 3.73 -1.97
N GLY A 29 18.89 4.06 -1.38
CA GLY A 29 17.93 5.05 -1.90
C GLY A 29 17.99 6.41 -1.19
N ALA A 30 16.88 7.15 -1.29
CA ALA A 30 16.72 8.43 -0.62
C ALA A 30 16.91 8.30 0.91
N PRO A 31 17.32 9.37 1.62
CA PRO A 31 17.41 9.34 3.07
C PRO A 31 16.06 9.02 3.73
N HIS A 32 16.09 8.59 4.98
CA HIS A 32 14.91 8.40 5.82
C HIS A 32 14.66 9.68 6.63
N PRO A 33 13.48 10.32 6.50
CA PRO A 33 13.07 11.42 7.36
C PRO A 33 12.78 10.89 8.76
N SER A 34 13.31 11.56 9.78
CA SER A 34 13.08 11.20 11.18
C SER A 34 12.95 12.45 12.04
N VAL A 35 12.07 12.39 13.03
CA VAL A 35 11.90 13.44 14.04
C VAL A 35 12.55 12.98 15.34
N ALA A 36 13.15 13.90 16.09
CA ALA A 36 13.66 13.62 17.42
C ALA A 36 13.45 14.80 18.36
N PHE A 37 13.40 14.51 19.66
CA PHE A 37 13.32 15.47 20.75
C PHE A 37 14.65 15.40 21.54
N PRO A 38 15.72 16.05 21.06
CA PRO A 38 17.08 15.80 21.56
C PRO A 38 17.31 16.25 23.01
N PHE A 39 16.39 17.06 23.56
CA PHE A 39 16.52 17.67 24.88
C PHE A 39 15.61 17.00 25.92
N ASP A 40 14.71 16.11 25.49
CA ASP A 40 13.77 15.40 26.35
C ASP A 40 13.50 13.97 25.85
N GLU A 41 14.11 13.00 26.51
CA GLU A 41 14.03 11.58 26.13
C GLU A 41 12.89 10.83 26.85
N GLU A 42 12.01 11.55 27.55
CA GLU A 42 10.81 10.95 28.14
C GLU A 42 9.95 10.26 27.07
N LEU A 43 9.47 9.06 27.41
CA LEU A 43 8.76 8.17 26.47
C LEU A 43 7.53 8.85 25.85
N GLU A 44 6.77 9.61 26.65
CA GLU A 44 5.58 10.34 26.21
C GLU A 44 5.87 11.43 25.17
N ILE A 45 7.08 12.00 25.19
CA ILE A 45 7.53 13.03 24.25
C ILE A 45 8.15 12.36 23.01
N ARG A 46 8.97 11.33 23.21
CA ARG A 46 9.64 10.62 22.13
C ARG A 46 8.66 9.87 21.22
N ASP A 47 7.56 9.37 21.77
CA ASP A 47 6.56 8.60 21.04
C ASP A 47 5.46 9.49 20.40
N LEU A 48 5.61 10.82 20.45
CA LEU A 48 4.76 11.74 19.71
C LEU A 48 4.86 11.49 18.19
N THR A 49 3.71 11.39 17.54
CA THR A 49 3.59 11.20 16.08
C THR A 49 2.67 12.22 15.45
N ASP A 50 2.94 12.52 14.18
CA ASP A 50 2.13 13.43 13.35
C ASP A 50 1.16 12.68 12.43
N HIS A 51 0.89 11.43 12.76
CA HIS A 51 0.03 10.57 11.98
C HIS A 51 -0.81 9.68 12.90
N VAL A 52 -1.93 9.19 12.37
CA VAL A 52 -2.79 8.24 13.09
C VAL A 52 -2.17 6.85 13.15
N GLN A 53 -2.63 6.05 14.10
CA GLN A 53 -2.26 4.63 14.20
C GLN A 53 -3.14 3.77 13.28
N ILE A 54 -2.64 2.59 12.91
CA ILE A 54 -3.45 1.60 12.20
C ILE A 54 -4.48 1.02 13.17
N GLU A 55 -5.76 1.23 12.87
CA GLU A 55 -6.83 0.87 13.80
C GLU A 55 -7.17 -0.62 13.84
N ASP A 56 -7.01 -1.32 12.71
CA ASP A 56 -7.39 -2.73 12.56
C ASP A 56 -6.23 -3.59 12.03
N ARG A 57 -6.01 -4.76 12.64
CA ARG A 57 -5.03 -5.77 12.20
C ARG A 57 -5.18 -6.26 10.77
N ALA A 58 -6.37 -6.18 10.17
CA ALA A 58 -6.59 -6.48 8.75
C ALA A 58 -5.73 -5.58 7.84
N TRP A 59 -5.41 -4.38 8.33
CA TRP A 59 -4.68 -3.36 7.59
C TRP A 59 -3.17 -3.35 7.86
N SER A 60 -2.65 -4.31 8.65
CA SER A 60 -1.22 -4.38 8.98
C SER A 60 -0.32 -4.53 7.74
N GLY A 61 -0.87 -5.03 6.63
CA GLY A 61 -0.15 -5.14 5.35
C GLY A 61 0.04 -3.82 4.60
N VAL A 62 -0.50 -2.70 5.10
CA VAL A 62 -0.38 -1.38 4.44
C VAL A 62 1.06 -0.88 4.40
N THR A 63 1.88 -1.27 5.36
CA THR A 63 3.25 -0.77 5.53
C THR A 63 4.23 -1.91 5.82
N ALA A 64 5.46 -1.78 5.33
CA ALA A 64 6.57 -2.65 5.72
C ALA A 64 7.24 -2.17 7.00
N TRP A 65 6.88 -0.97 7.49
CA TRP A 65 7.41 -0.42 8.73
C TRP A 65 6.89 -1.20 9.93
N PRO A 66 7.74 -1.48 10.94
CA PRO A 66 7.29 -2.00 12.22
C PRO A 66 6.25 -1.06 12.82
N HIS A 67 5.11 -1.62 13.22
CA HIS A 67 4.01 -0.88 13.81
C HIS A 67 3.27 -1.78 14.80
N ILE A 68 2.54 -1.13 15.71
CA ILE A 68 1.58 -1.76 16.59
C ILE A 68 0.21 -1.30 16.13
N THR A 69 -0.72 -2.23 15.98
CA THR A 69 -2.11 -1.91 15.64
C THR A 69 -2.88 -1.60 16.91
N ARG A 70 -3.81 -0.65 16.84
CA ARG A 70 -4.55 -0.15 18.02
C ARG A 70 -5.33 -1.27 18.73
N ASP A 71 -5.86 -2.23 17.97
CA ASP A 71 -6.51 -3.41 18.52
C ASP A 71 -5.58 -4.27 19.40
N GLN A 72 -4.29 -4.40 19.06
CA GLN A 72 -3.31 -5.09 19.91
C GLN A 72 -3.05 -4.36 21.22
N GLU A 73 -3.29 -3.05 21.32
CA GLU A 73 -3.15 -2.32 22.57
C GLU A 73 -4.35 -2.51 23.52
N HIS A 74 -5.52 -2.82 22.97
CA HIS A 74 -6.76 -2.87 23.73
C HIS A 74 -7.36 -4.29 23.87
N ASP A 75 -7.02 -5.22 22.97
CA ASP A 75 -7.54 -6.59 22.94
C ASP A 75 -6.52 -7.63 23.46
N ALA A 76 -6.85 -8.26 24.59
CA ALA A 76 -6.04 -9.31 25.21
C ALA A 76 -5.99 -10.61 24.40
N ALA A 77 -6.92 -10.86 23.48
CA ALA A 77 -6.87 -11.98 22.55
C ALA A 77 -5.88 -11.71 21.41
N ALA A 78 -5.90 -10.49 20.85
CA ALA A 78 -4.93 -10.04 19.86
C ALA A 78 -3.48 -10.09 20.40
N ARG A 79 -3.26 -9.64 21.65
CA ARG A 79 -1.95 -9.73 22.32
C ARG A 79 -1.46 -11.17 22.45
N ARG A 80 -2.32 -12.07 22.96
CA ARG A 80 -1.97 -13.48 23.11
C ARG A 80 -1.65 -14.15 21.77
N GLN A 81 -2.39 -13.81 20.71
CA GLN A 81 -2.11 -14.34 19.38
C GLN A 81 -0.76 -13.84 18.83
N ALA A 82 -0.37 -12.60 19.12
CA ALA A 82 0.94 -12.06 18.75
C ALA A 82 2.07 -12.73 19.56
N GLU A 83 1.85 -12.97 20.86
CA GLU A 83 2.79 -13.66 21.76
C GLU A 83 2.97 -15.16 21.40
N GLU A 84 1.89 -15.84 21.02
CA GLU A 84 1.91 -17.25 20.57
C GLU A 84 2.62 -17.44 19.23
N GLN A 85 2.76 -16.37 18.43
CA GLN A 85 3.47 -16.36 17.15
C GLN A 85 4.98 -16.05 17.29
N HIS A 86 5.56 -16.16 18.49
CA HIS A 86 6.99 -15.92 18.72
C HIS A 86 7.86 -16.95 17.97
N ARG A 87 8.15 -16.62 16.71
CA ARG A 87 8.89 -17.42 15.74
C ARG A 87 10.10 -16.63 15.27
N ALA A 88 11.14 -17.33 14.83
CA ALA A 88 12.27 -16.68 14.21
C ALA A 88 11.81 -15.80 13.03
N HIS A 89 12.19 -14.53 13.06
CA HIS A 89 11.72 -13.53 12.10
C HIS A 89 12.92 -12.79 11.51
N PHE A 90 13.27 -13.13 10.27
CA PHE A 90 14.21 -12.32 9.50
C PHE A 90 13.53 -11.01 9.08
N TYR A 91 14.00 -9.91 9.66
CA TYR A 91 13.53 -8.58 9.31
C TYR A 91 14.10 -8.13 7.96
N VAL A 92 13.25 -8.14 6.93
CA VAL A 92 13.61 -7.69 5.59
C VAL A 92 13.71 -6.17 5.60
N ARG A 93 14.92 -5.64 5.47
CA ARG A 93 15.17 -4.18 5.47
C ARG A 93 14.80 -3.55 4.12
N CYS A 94 13.51 -3.50 3.83
CA CYS A 94 12.88 -2.93 2.65
C CYS A 94 11.58 -2.25 3.06
N ARG A 95 11.39 -1.01 2.60
CA ARG A 95 10.29 -0.13 3.01
C ARG A 95 9.71 0.54 1.78
N GLU A 96 8.39 0.68 1.77
CA GLU A 96 7.67 1.45 0.77
C GLU A 96 7.95 2.94 0.92
N ARG A 97 7.82 3.69 -0.18
CA ARG A 97 7.81 5.15 -0.18
C ARG A 97 6.62 5.67 -0.97
N PRO A 98 5.83 6.61 -0.42
CA PRO A 98 5.96 7.20 0.91
C PRO A 98 5.58 6.23 2.05
N ASN A 99 6.06 6.49 3.27
CA ASN A 99 5.65 5.74 4.46
C ASN A 99 4.12 5.85 4.66
N MET A 100 3.44 4.72 4.54
CA MET A 100 1.97 4.67 4.61
C MET A 100 1.40 4.99 6.00
N LEU A 101 2.18 4.86 7.08
CA LEU A 101 1.77 5.33 8.41
C LEU A 101 1.60 6.84 8.41
N SER A 102 2.55 7.55 7.78
CA SER A 102 2.58 9.01 7.72
C SER A 102 1.70 9.57 6.59
N MET A 103 1.09 8.72 5.76
CA MET A 103 0.18 9.18 4.69
C MET A 103 -1.17 9.72 5.20
N HIS A 104 -1.53 9.43 6.45
CA HIS A 104 -2.71 9.97 7.13
C HIS A 104 -2.25 10.75 8.37
N GLY A 105 -2.26 12.08 8.26
CA GLY A 105 -1.88 12.97 9.35
C GLY A 105 -2.89 12.93 10.51
N VAL A 106 -2.55 13.55 11.64
CA VAL A 106 -3.49 13.68 12.77
C VAL A 106 -4.73 14.50 12.40
N GLU A 107 -4.55 15.50 11.53
CA GLU A 107 -5.63 16.32 11.00
C GLU A 107 -6.18 15.71 9.70
N LYS A 108 -7.50 15.66 9.56
CA LYS A 108 -8.15 15.07 8.39
C LYS A 108 -7.75 15.82 7.10
N GLY A 109 -7.46 15.08 6.03
CA GLY A 109 -7.03 15.59 4.73
C GLY A 109 -5.55 15.95 4.65
N THR A 110 -4.81 15.74 5.73
CA THR A 110 -3.38 16.02 5.81
C THR A 110 -2.55 14.74 5.81
N MET A 111 -1.24 14.90 5.62
CA MET A 111 -0.24 13.85 5.83
C MET A 111 0.79 14.30 6.86
N GLY A 112 1.51 13.36 7.44
CA GLY A 112 2.63 13.64 8.32
C GLY A 112 3.90 14.03 7.57
N TYR A 113 4.90 14.47 8.34
CA TYR A 113 6.18 14.98 7.86
C TYR A 113 6.95 13.97 6.99
N GLN A 114 6.96 12.69 7.40
CA GLN A 114 7.74 11.68 6.71
C GLN A 114 7.20 11.43 5.31
N ALA A 115 5.89 11.21 5.18
CA ALA A 115 5.25 11.01 3.88
C ALA A 115 5.43 12.23 2.98
N ALA A 116 5.25 13.44 3.52
CA ALA A 116 5.40 14.69 2.77
C ALA A 116 6.78 14.83 2.12
N LEU A 117 7.86 14.50 2.84
CA LEU A 117 9.21 14.53 2.27
C LEU A 117 9.48 13.39 1.30
N GLU A 118 8.90 12.21 1.54
CA GLU A 118 9.12 11.02 0.71
C GLU A 118 8.36 11.04 -0.60
N LEU A 119 7.22 11.76 -0.72
CA LEU A 119 6.44 11.86 -1.97
C LEU A 119 7.28 12.26 -3.19
N SER A 120 8.17 13.23 -3.02
CA SER A 120 9.08 13.70 -4.09
C SER A 120 10.16 12.68 -4.50
N ALA A 121 10.29 11.57 -3.76
CA ALA A 121 11.18 10.44 -4.03
C ALA A 121 10.46 9.09 -3.85
N ALA A 122 9.15 9.06 -4.12
CA ALA A 122 8.29 7.90 -3.92
C ALA A 122 8.56 6.76 -4.91
N ASP A 123 8.13 5.56 -4.55
CA ASP A 123 8.18 4.38 -5.42
C ASP A 123 7.35 4.57 -6.70
N SER A 124 6.34 5.45 -6.67
CA SER A 124 5.50 5.78 -7.83
C SER A 124 6.27 6.44 -8.98
N LEU A 125 7.38 7.12 -8.68
CA LEU A 125 8.23 7.83 -9.65
C LEU A 125 9.14 6.89 -10.45
N GLU A 126 9.24 5.64 -10.04
CA GLU A 126 10.02 4.63 -10.71
C GLU A 126 9.44 4.29 -12.09
N GLU A 127 10.32 4.13 -13.09
CA GLU A 127 9.91 3.73 -14.45
C GLU A 127 9.29 2.32 -14.45
N GLU A 128 8.35 2.09 -15.37
CA GLU A 128 7.75 0.78 -15.61
C GLU A 128 8.83 -0.28 -15.89
N GLN A 129 8.54 -1.52 -15.48
CA GLN A 129 9.47 -2.61 -15.70
C GLN A 129 9.68 -2.86 -17.20
N PHE A 130 10.95 -2.77 -17.64
CA PHE A 130 11.31 -3.03 -19.03
C PHE A 130 10.83 -4.41 -19.51
N GLY A 131 10.17 -4.42 -20.66
CA GLY A 131 9.73 -5.64 -21.33
C GLY A 131 8.50 -6.30 -20.73
N PHE A 132 7.85 -5.67 -19.75
CA PHE A 132 6.61 -6.12 -19.12
C PHE A 132 5.53 -5.05 -19.33
N GLU A 133 5.10 -4.85 -20.57
CA GLU A 133 4.18 -3.77 -20.96
C GLU A 133 2.75 -4.00 -20.45
N SER A 134 2.28 -5.25 -20.46
CA SER A 134 1.00 -5.67 -19.87
C SER A 134 1.09 -7.09 -19.30
N VAL A 135 0.05 -7.54 -18.61
CA VAL A 135 -0.04 -8.92 -18.14
C VAL A 135 -0.11 -9.85 -19.36
N GLY A 136 0.89 -10.72 -19.52
CA GLY A 136 0.97 -11.67 -20.63
C GLY A 136 2.03 -11.28 -21.67
N THR A 137 2.17 -9.99 -21.99
CA THR A 137 3.18 -9.52 -22.96
C THR A 137 4.57 -9.44 -22.33
N LYS A 138 5.54 -10.06 -23.01
CA LYS A 138 6.94 -10.07 -22.57
C LYS A 138 7.90 -9.78 -23.72
N ALA A 139 8.89 -8.93 -23.45
CA ALA A 139 10.02 -8.79 -24.34
C ALA A 139 10.79 -10.12 -24.45
N ARG A 140 11.36 -10.38 -25.63
CA ARG A 140 12.17 -11.57 -25.90
C ARG A 140 13.29 -11.79 -24.87
N ALA A 141 13.88 -10.72 -24.34
CA ALA A 141 14.91 -10.80 -23.30
C ALA A 141 14.45 -11.54 -22.02
N ILE A 142 13.16 -11.43 -21.67
CA ILE A 142 12.56 -12.11 -20.52
C ILE A 142 12.37 -13.59 -20.84
N VAL A 143 11.81 -13.90 -22.01
CA VAL A 143 11.65 -15.29 -22.48
C VAL A 143 13.00 -16.01 -22.52
N ASP A 144 14.01 -15.40 -23.14
CA ASP A 144 15.37 -15.94 -23.23
C ASP A 144 16.00 -16.13 -21.82
N ALA A 145 15.74 -15.24 -20.87
CA ALA A 145 16.24 -15.36 -19.49
C ALA A 145 15.55 -16.50 -18.73
N ARG A 146 14.23 -16.63 -18.88
CA ARG A 146 13.40 -17.70 -18.32
C ARG A 146 13.76 -19.08 -18.89
N GLU A 147 14.07 -19.17 -20.19
CA GLU A 147 14.61 -20.39 -20.78
C GLU A 147 15.99 -20.74 -20.23
N ARG A 148 16.88 -19.74 -20.13
CA ARG A 148 18.25 -19.93 -19.63
C ARG A 148 18.29 -20.38 -18.17
N ILE A 149 17.43 -19.86 -17.31
CA ILE A 149 17.39 -20.26 -15.89
C ILE A 149 16.86 -21.69 -15.70
N LEU A 150 16.03 -22.18 -16.62
CA LEU A 150 15.49 -23.55 -16.61
C LEU A 150 16.35 -24.57 -17.38
N ALA A 151 17.24 -24.11 -18.26
CA ALA A 151 18.15 -24.93 -19.05
C ALA A 151 18.99 -25.88 -18.18
N PRO A 152 19.59 -26.96 -18.73
CA PRO A 152 20.35 -27.93 -17.92
C PRO A 152 21.51 -27.32 -17.11
N GLN A 153 22.09 -26.22 -17.58
CA GLN A 153 23.14 -25.46 -16.89
C GLN A 153 22.59 -24.29 -16.05
N GLY A 154 21.28 -24.08 -16.04
CA GLY A 154 20.57 -23.05 -15.28
C GLY A 154 20.30 -23.44 -13.83
N TRP A 155 19.73 -22.51 -13.07
CA TRP A 155 19.54 -22.63 -11.62
C TRP A 155 18.38 -23.53 -11.20
N LEU A 156 17.31 -23.62 -12.00
CA LEU A 156 16.02 -24.17 -11.56
C LEU A 156 15.56 -25.37 -12.40
N HIS A 157 15.06 -26.40 -11.73
CA HIS A 157 14.32 -27.47 -12.41
C HIS A 157 12.97 -26.93 -12.87
N ARG A 158 12.50 -27.38 -14.04
CA ARG A 158 11.12 -27.13 -14.47
C ARG A 158 10.21 -28.05 -13.68
N LEU A 159 9.22 -27.47 -12.99
CA LEU A 159 8.26 -28.22 -12.19
C LEU A 159 6.90 -28.24 -12.88
N PRO A 160 6.23 -29.40 -12.98
CA PRO A 160 4.80 -29.43 -13.22
C PRO A 160 4.04 -28.59 -12.17
N GLU A 161 2.95 -27.93 -12.58
CA GLU A 161 2.15 -27.09 -11.67
C GLU A 161 1.72 -27.81 -10.37
N PRO A 162 1.26 -29.09 -10.39
CA PRO A 162 0.93 -29.81 -9.17
C PRO A 162 2.10 -29.95 -8.19
N ASP A 163 3.31 -30.20 -8.70
CA ASP A 163 4.52 -30.36 -7.89
C ASP A 163 4.95 -29.02 -7.29
N LEU A 164 4.80 -27.93 -8.05
CA LEU A 164 5.01 -26.57 -7.58
C LEU A 164 4.07 -26.24 -6.41
N LEU A 165 2.76 -26.50 -6.59
CA LEU A 165 1.74 -26.24 -5.57
C LEU A 165 1.90 -27.12 -4.33
N ASP A 166 2.25 -28.41 -4.49
CA ASP A 166 2.56 -29.28 -3.36
C ASP A 166 3.79 -28.79 -2.57
N ARG A 167 4.80 -28.25 -3.26
CA ARG A 167 5.98 -27.68 -2.60
C ARG A 167 5.68 -26.36 -1.89
N LEU A 168 4.86 -25.49 -2.46
CA LEU A 168 4.36 -24.28 -1.79
C LEU A 168 3.57 -24.64 -0.53
N ARG A 169 2.69 -25.63 -0.60
CA ARG A 169 1.94 -26.13 0.58
C ARG A 169 2.90 -26.62 1.68
N ARG A 170 3.91 -27.39 1.30
CA ARG A 170 4.96 -27.84 2.23
C ARG A 170 5.73 -26.67 2.86
N ASN A 171 6.06 -25.62 2.11
CA ASN A 171 6.70 -24.43 2.66
C ASN A 171 5.80 -23.74 3.69
N ALA A 172 4.49 -23.71 3.43
CA ALA A 172 3.49 -23.19 4.36
C ALA A 172 3.49 -23.96 5.70
N ASP A 173 3.63 -25.28 5.65
CA ASP A 173 3.74 -26.12 6.86
C ASP A 173 5.08 -25.93 7.59
N LEU A 174 6.18 -25.88 6.83
CA LEU A 174 7.51 -25.59 7.37
C LEU A 174 7.56 -24.22 8.05
N TYR A 175 6.89 -23.22 7.50
CA TYR A 175 6.88 -21.87 8.04
C TYR A 175 6.29 -21.79 9.45
N ARG A 176 5.33 -22.66 9.80
CA ARG A 176 4.71 -22.65 11.14
C ARG A 176 5.62 -23.20 12.24
N ARG A 177 6.57 -24.07 11.92
CA ARG A 177 7.42 -24.76 12.91
C ARG A 177 8.92 -24.51 12.74
N ASN A 178 9.30 -24.01 11.56
CA ASN A 178 10.65 -23.85 11.01
C ASN A 178 11.77 -24.62 11.72
N ASP A 179 11.79 -25.94 11.53
CA ASP A 179 12.79 -26.83 12.14
C ASP A 179 14.07 -26.98 11.30
N LEU A 180 14.26 -26.14 10.28
CA LEU A 180 15.37 -26.27 9.32
C LEU A 180 16.75 -26.20 9.98
N ARG A 181 16.90 -25.42 11.05
CA ARG A 181 18.15 -25.30 11.81
C ARG A 181 18.54 -26.60 12.52
N HIS A 182 17.55 -27.40 12.92
CA HIS A 182 17.76 -28.64 13.67
C HIS A 182 17.94 -29.87 12.77
N ARG A 183 17.63 -29.75 11.48
CA ARG A 183 17.85 -30.81 10.49
C ARG A 183 19.32 -30.87 10.08
N LYS A 184 19.77 -32.04 9.62
CA LYS A 184 21.12 -32.19 9.06
C LYS A 184 21.26 -31.32 7.81
N SER A 185 22.39 -30.63 7.67
CA SER A 185 22.65 -29.73 6.53
C SER A 185 22.58 -30.46 5.18
N ALA A 186 23.05 -31.71 5.13
CA ALA A 186 22.93 -32.56 3.95
C ALA A 186 21.47 -32.82 3.52
N ASP A 187 20.56 -32.99 4.49
CA ASP A 187 19.15 -33.27 4.21
C ASP A 187 18.43 -32.03 3.67
N THR A 188 18.65 -30.86 4.29
CA THR A 188 18.06 -29.59 3.82
C THR A 188 18.62 -29.15 2.47
N HIS A 189 19.91 -29.43 2.23
CA HIS A 189 20.55 -29.21 0.94
C HIS A 189 19.98 -30.15 -0.13
N ALA A 190 19.87 -31.45 0.17
CA ALA A 190 19.32 -32.44 -0.74
C ALA A 190 17.88 -32.08 -1.15
N ASP A 191 17.04 -31.72 -0.18
CA ASP A 191 15.65 -31.28 -0.41
C ASP A 191 15.56 -30.07 -1.35
N LEU A 192 16.48 -29.10 -1.23
CA LEU A 192 16.54 -27.93 -2.10
C LEU A 192 17.02 -28.27 -3.52
N PHE A 193 18.17 -28.94 -3.61
CA PHE A 193 18.92 -29.10 -4.87
C PHE A 193 18.57 -30.37 -5.67
N HIS A 194 17.83 -31.31 -5.10
CA HIS A 194 17.28 -32.42 -5.90
C HIS A 194 15.93 -32.08 -6.51
N ALA A 195 15.12 -31.25 -5.85
CA ALA A 195 13.73 -31.09 -6.20
C ALA A 195 13.33 -29.68 -6.66
N LEU A 196 14.15 -28.64 -6.49
CA LEU A 196 13.84 -27.28 -6.98
C LEU A 196 15.01 -26.64 -7.71
N MET A 197 16.17 -26.57 -7.06
CA MET A 197 17.37 -25.94 -7.62
C MET A 197 18.32 -26.97 -8.21
N ARG A 198 19.25 -26.55 -9.07
CA ARG A 198 20.43 -27.34 -9.46
C ARG A 198 21.64 -26.97 -8.62
N PRO A 199 22.52 -27.93 -8.27
CA PRO A 199 23.71 -27.66 -7.47
C PRO A 199 24.56 -26.52 -8.06
N CYS A 200 24.97 -25.58 -7.21
CA CYS A 200 25.83 -24.46 -7.59
C CYS A 200 27.22 -24.61 -6.94
N ASN A 201 28.27 -24.18 -7.64
CA ASN A 201 29.65 -24.19 -7.12
C ASN A 201 29.96 -23.03 -6.16
N THR A 202 28.97 -22.19 -5.80
CA THR A 202 29.20 -21.07 -4.89
C THR A 202 29.28 -21.57 -3.45
N VAL A 203 30.45 -21.48 -2.84
CA VAL A 203 30.70 -21.91 -1.45
C VAL A 203 31.25 -20.73 -0.66
N ILE A 204 30.48 -20.23 0.31
CA ILE A 204 30.90 -19.21 1.28
C ILE A 204 31.43 -19.90 2.53
N ASP A 205 30.64 -20.81 3.10
CA ASP A 205 31.08 -21.66 4.18
C ASP A 205 31.89 -22.83 3.62
N ARG A 206 33.22 -22.75 3.81
CA ARG A 206 34.16 -23.77 3.37
C ARG A 206 34.18 -24.99 4.28
N THR A 207 33.63 -24.89 5.49
CA THR A 207 33.65 -25.96 6.49
C THR A 207 32.56 -26.98 6.24
N ASP A 208 31.35 -26.52 5.89
CA ASP A 208 30.24 -27.36 5.46
C ASP A 208 29.68 -26.85 4.12
N ARG A 209 29.89 -27.62 3.06
CA ARG A 209 29.38 -27.29 1.71
C ARG A 209 27.86 -27.30 1.64
N HIS A 210 27.19 -28.02 2.54
CA HIS A 210 25.73 -28.16 2.57
C HIS A 210 25.06 -27.19 3.55
N SER A 211 25.81 -26.28 4.18
CA SER A 211 25.29 -25.39 5.20
C SER A 211 24.18 -24.44 4.71
N LEU A 212 23.32 -24.01 5.63
CA LEU A 212 22.24 -23.05 5.34
C LEU A 212 22.76 -21.75 4.70
N PRO A 213 23.89 -21.14 5.14
CA PRO A 213 24.47 -19.99 4.45
C PRO A 213 24.75 -20.23 2.96
N ASN A 214 25.31 -21.39 2.59
CA ASN A 214 25.57 -21.71 1.18
C ASN A 214 24.25 -21.86 0.39
N GLN A 215 23.22 -22.46 0.99
CA GLN A 215 21.89 -22.58 0.39
C GLN A 215 21.23 -21.19 0.19
N ILE A 216 21.30 -20.30 1.19
CA ILE A 216 20.81 -18.91 1.14
C ILE A 216 21.45 -18.17 -0.03
N VAL A 217 22.76 -18.30 -0.21
CA VAL A 217 23.50 -17.61 -1.27
C VAL A 217 23.11 -18.11 -2.66
N ALA A 218 22.88 -19.41 -2.81
CA ALA A 218 22.41 -19.97 -4.07
C ALA A 218 21.02 -19.41 -4.43
N LEU A 219 20.09 -19.40 -3.47
CA LEU A 219 18.76 -18.83 -3.63
C LEU A 219 18.80 -17.33 -3.90
N LEU A 220 19.63 -16.59 -3.19
CA LEU A 220 19.84 -15.14 -3.38
C LEU A 220 20.31 -14.83 -4.81
N LYS A 221 21.27 -15.59 -5.33
CA LYS A 221 21.75 -15.45 -6.72
C LYS A 221 20.68 -15.81 -7.74
N CYS A 222 19.89 -16.85 -7.47
CA CYS A 222 18.78 -17.25 -8.33
C CYS A 222 17.71 -16.13 -8.41
N MET A 223 17.26 -15.62 -7.26
CA MET A 223 16.32 -14.50 -7.19
C MET A 223 16.90 -13.19 -7.76
N GLY A 224 18.22 -13.00 -7.70
CA GLY A 224 18.91 -11.86 -8.31
C GLY A 224 19.13 -11.95 -9.83
N THR A 225 18.62 -13.00 -10.50
CA THR A 225 18.78 -13.16 -11.95
C THR A 225 17.93 -12.13 -12.70
N ALA A 226 18.58 -11.30 -13.52
CA ALA A 226 17.91 -10.26 -14.30
C ALA A 226 16.89 -10.85 -15.30
N ASN A 227 15.80 -10.12 -15.51
CA ASN A 227 14.74 -10.41 -16.51
C ASN A 227 14.00 -11.74 -16.33
N VAL A 228 14.02 -12.34 -15.14
CA VAL A 228 13.26 -13.58 -14.87
C VAL A 228 11.99 -13.30 -14.08
N TRP A 229 12.13 -12.49 -13.04
CA TRP A 229 11.13 -12.27 -11.98
C TRP A 229 10.30 -11.00 -12.22
N ILE A 230 9.09 -10.98 -11.69
CA ILE A 230 8.23 -9.78 -11.66
C ILE A 230 8.82 -8.81 -10.63
N ASP A 231 9.02 -7.55 -11.03
CA ASP A 231 9.66 -6.55 -10.18
C ASP A 231 8.64 -5.84 -9.27
N LEU A 232 8.43 -6.39 -8.08
CA LEU A 232 7.49 -5.87 -7.09
C LEU A 232 8.02 -4.62 -6.35
N SER A 233 9.22 -4.12 -6.67
CA SER A 233 9.58 -2.75 -6.28
C SER A 233 8.75 -1.71 -7.00
N ARG A 234 8.18 -2.07 -8.16
CA ARG A 234 7.32 -1.20 -8.95
C ARG A 234 5.87 -1.27 -8.46
N VAL A 235 5.26 -0.11 -8.25
CA VAL A 235 3.89 0.02 -7.72
C VAL A 235 2.89 -0.71 -8.61
N GLU A 236 3.03 -0.64 -9.94
CA GLU A 236 2.07 -1.28 -10.86
C GLU A 236 1.98 -2.80 -10.66
N TRP A 237 3.11 -3.46 -10.36
CA TRP A 237 3.15 -4.90 -10.16
C TRP A 237 2.64 -5.30 -8.77
N ARG A 238 2.72 -4.41 -7.77
CA ARG A 238 2.06 -4.62 -6.47
C ARG A 238 0.53 -4.69 -6.62
N ILE A 239 -0.03 -3.86 -7.50
CA ILE A 239 -1.47 -3.80 -7.78
C ILE A 239 -1.91 -4.97 -8.67
N ARG A 240 -1.16 -5.28 -9.73
CA ARG A 240 -1.51 -6.34 -10.69
C ARG A 240 -1.29 -7.76 -10.17
N LEU A 241 -0.71 -7.92 -8.98
CA LEU A 241 -0.44 -9.22 -8.36
C LEU A 241 -1.67 -10.15 -8.36
N GLY A 242 -2.82 -9.61 -7.93
CA GLY A 242 -4.06 -10.37 -7.89
C GLY A 242 -4.62 -10.68 -9.27
N GLN A 243 -4.45 -9.78 -10.24
CA GLN A 243 -4.82 -10.00 -11.63
C GLN A 243 -4.06 -11.19 -12.23
N VAL A 244 -2.75 -11.34 -11.92
CA VAL A 244 -1.95 -12.49 -12.39
C VAL A 244 -2.41 -13.81 -11.77
N LEU A 245 -2.83 -13.81 -10.50
CA LEU A 245 -3.23 -15.04 -9.79
C LEU A 245 -4.67 -15.48 -10.07
N TRP A 246 -5.60 -14.52 -10.13
CA TRP A 246 -7.04 -14.75 -10.11
C TRP A 246 -7.81 -14.09 -11.26
N GLY A 247 -7.15 -13.38 -12.17
CA GLY A 247 -7.78 -12.87 -13.40
C GLY A 247 -8.34 -14.02 -14.26
N ASP A 248 -9.52 -13.80 -14.86
CA ASP A 248 -10.20 -14.83 -15.66
C ASP A 248 -9.65 -14.92 -17.09
N LYS A 249 -9.94 -16.02 -17.80
CA LYS A 249 -9.43 -16.37 -19.13
C LYS A 249 -10.17 -15.69 -20.29
N GLY A 250 -11.27 -14.98 -20.03
CA GLY A 250 -12.11 -14.41 -21.08
C GLY A 250 -11.72 -12.97 -21.43
N ASP A 251 -11.21 -12.80 -22.65
CA ASP A 251 -11.49 -11.63 -23.50
C ASP A 251 -10.78 -10.31 -23.18
N ASP A 252 -9.45 -10.37 -23.11
CA ASP A 252 -8.57 -9.20 -23.19
C ASP A 252 -7.66 -9.38 -24.42
N ASP A 253 -8.28 -9.64 -25.58
CA ASP A 253 -7.65 -9.62 -26.89
C ASP A 253 -7.68 -8.17 -27.40
N LEU A 254 -6.65 -7.42 -27.04
CA LEU A 254 -6.33 -6.14 -27.66
C LEU A 254 -5.58 -6.40 -28.95
N ASP A 255 -6.22 -6.07 -30.08
CA ASP A 255 -5.66 -6.11 -31.43
C ASP A 255 -4.55 -5.03 -31.54
N ASP A 256 -3.33 -5.39 -31.17
CA ASP A 256 -2.17 -4.52 -31.33
C ASP A 256 -1.75 -4.53 -32.81
N ALA A 257 -1.95 -3.40 -33.49
CA ALA A 257 -1.58 -3.19 -34.89
C ALA A 257 -0.04 -3.23 -35.15
N THR A 258 0.75 -3.74 -34.20
CA THR A 258 2.20 -3.94 -34.33
C THR A 258 2.72 -5.34 -33.97
N ALA A 259 1.86 -6.32 -33.63
CA ALA A 259 2.33 -7.67 -33.30
C ALA A 259 2.34 -8.60 -34.52
N VAL A 260 3.55 -8.92 -35.00
CA VAL A 260 3.77 -10.06 -35.90
C VAL A 260 3.54 -11.36 -35.11
N HIS A 261 2.42 -12.03 -35.42
CA HIS A 261 2.08 -13.45 -35.21
C HIS A 261 1.82 -14.01 -33.79
N ASP A 262 0.54 -14.25 -33.52
CA ASP A 262 -0.11 -15.48 -33.00
C ASP A 262 0.60 -16.28 -31.87
N ALA A 263 0.24 -15.96 -30.62
CA ALA A 263 0.16 -16.90 -29.51
C ALA A 263 -1.04 -16.54 -28.61
N ASP A 264 -1.93 -17.50 -28.33
CA ASP A 264 -3.18 -17.28 -27.58
C ASP A 264 -2.92 -16.59 -26.22
N SER A 265 -3.52 -15.42 -26.00
CA SER A 265 -3.33 -14.57 -24.79
C SER A 265 -3.52 -15.32 -23.46
N ALA A 266 -4.33 -16.37 -23.45
CA ALA A 266 -4.54 -17.25 -22.29
C ALA A 266 -3.31 -18.09 -21.90
N ALA A 267 -2.50 -18.52 -22.88
CA ALA A 267 -1.28 -19.30 -22.61
C ALA A 267 -0.20 -18.42 -21.98
N GLU A 268 -0.08 -17.17 -22.43
CA GLU A 268 0.85 -16.19 -21.89
C GLU A 268 0.51 -15.79 -20.44
N ARG A 269 -0.79 -15.63 -20.13
CA ARG A 269 -1.26 -15.40 -18.75
C ARG A 269 -0.99 -16.59 -17.84
N ALA A 270 -1.23 -17.82 -18.33
CA ALA A 270 -0.92 -19.04 -17.58
C ALA A 270 0.58 -19.16 -17.29
N GLU A 271 1.42 -18.76 -18.25
CA GLU A 271 2.86 -18.67 -18.05
C GLU A 271 3.23 -17.62 -16.98
N GLU A 272 2.65 -16.42 -17.00
CA GLU A 272 2.93 -15.44 -15.94
C GLU A 272 2.52 -15.93 -14.55
N LYS A 273 1.36 -16.56 -14.45
CA LYS A 273 0.92 -17.18 -13.21
C LYS A 273 1.91 -18.25 -12.72
N TYR A 274 2.41 -19.10 -13.62
CA TYR A 274 3.43 -20.09 -13.28
C TYR A 274 4.71 -19.44 -12.75
N TRP A 275 5.20 -18.39 -13.41
CA TRP A 275 6.42 -17.70 -12.99
C TRP A 275 6.26 -16.93 -11.67
N LEU A 276 5.09 -16.34 -11.43
CA LEU A 276 4.78 -15.73 -10.14
C LEU A 276 4.75 -16.78 -9.02
N LEU A 277 4.10 -17.93 -9.23
CA LEU A 277 4.09 -19.02 -8.26
C LEU A 277 5.51 -19.58 -8.03
N MET A 278 6.33 -19.66 -9.07
CA MET A 278 7.75 -20.03 -8.97
C MET A 278 8.54 -18.98 -8.16
N GLN A 279 8.30 -17.69 -8.37
CA GLN A 279 8.91 -16.60 -7.61
C GLN A 279 8.56 -16.69 -6.12
N ILE A 280 7.28 -16.90 -5.80
CA ILE A 280 6.80 -17.12 -4.43
C ILE A 280 7.48 -18.35 -3.81
N LEU A 281 7.61 -19.45 -4.57
CA LEU A 281 8.24 -20.68 -4.10
C LEU A 281 9.72 -20.48 -3.75
N VAL A 282 10.49 -19.89 -4.67
CA VAL A 282 11.93 -19.63 -4.46
C VAL A 282 12.14 -18.62 -3.33
N ALA A 283 11.35 -17.55 -3.28
CA ALA A 283 11.41 -16.56 -2.21
C ALA A 283 11.00 -17.14 -0.84
N SER A 284 10.01 -18.04 -0.79
CA SER A 284 9.63 -18.76 0.44
C SER A 284 10.75 -19.67 0.94
N GLU A 285 11.44 -20.39 0.06
CA GLU A 285 12.59 -21.23 0.42
C GLU A 285 13.76 -20.40 0.97
N LEU A 286 13.97 -19.20 0.41
CA LEU A 286 14.96 -18.24 0.89
C LEU A 286 14.57 -17.71 2.27
N LEU A 287 13.32 -17.27 2.43
CA LEU A 287 12.82 -16.71 3.68
C LEU A 287 12.88 -17.72 4.83
N LEU A 288 12.43 -18.96 4.61
CA LEU A 288 12.49 -20.02 5.61
C LEU A 288 13.92 -20.26 6.14
N ARG A 289 14.91 -20.22 5.25
CA ARG A 289 16.32 -20.39 5.63
C ARG A 289 16.89 -19.17 6.34
N LEU A 290 16.48 -17.97 5.93
CA LEU A 290 16.83 -16.73 6.63
C LEU A 290 16.26 -16.73 8.05
N ASP A 291 14.98 -17.06 8.23
CA ASP A 291 14.34 -17.22 9.54
C ASP A 291 15.08 -18.28 10.38
N ALA A 292 15.47 -19.42 9.78
CA ALA A 292 16.18 -20.49 10.50
C ALA A 292 17.57 -20.06 11.01
N VAL A 293 18.31 -19.23 10.25
CA VAL A 293 19.62 -18.73 10.71
C VAL A 293 19.49 -17.57 11.71
N THR A 294 18.35 -16.88 11.76
CA THR A 294 18.07 -15.81 12.73
C THR A 294 17.46 -16.27 14.04
N GLU A 295 17.02 -17.53 14.09
CA GLU A 295 16.52 -18.14 15.32
C GLU A 295 17.50 -17.96 16.49
N GLY A 296 16.98 -17.46 17.62
CA GLY A 296 17.73 -17.25 18.86
C GLY A 296 18.63 -16.00 18.90
N VAL A 297 18.70 -15.19 17.83
CA VAL A 297 19.48 -13.93 17.81
C VAL A 297 18.96 -12.93 18.84
N GLU A 298 17.64 -12.84 19.00
CA GLU A 298 16.96 -11.93 19.94
C GLU A 298 17.32 -12.21 21.40
N PHE A 299 17.74 -13.45 21.72
CA PHE A 299 18.14 -13.88 23.05
C PHE A 299 19.68 -14.00 23.22
N GLY A 300 20.46 -13.38 22.33
CA GLY A 300 21.94 -13.45 22.36
C GLY A 300 22.52 -14.85 22.09
N SER A 301 21.68 -15.80 21.69
CA SER A 301 22.03 -17.21 21.44
C SER A 301 22.18 -17.55 19.95
N GLY A 302 21.92 -16.57 19.07
CA GLY A 302 21.97 -16.70 17.62
C GLY A 302 23.39 -16.49 17.07
N GLY A 303 23.79 -17.35 16.13
CA GLY A 303 25.14 -17.39 15.56
C GLY A 303 25.31 -16.65 14.23
N ILE A 304 24.49 -15.65 13.91
CA ILE A 304 24.69 -14.91 12.65
C ILE A 304 25.99 -14.10 12.76
N LYS A 305 26.96 -14.42 11.90
CA LYS A 305 28.17 -13.62 11.80
C LYS A 305 27.81 -12.30 11.12
N ALA A 306 28.31 -11.17 11.62
CA ALA A 306 28.08 -9.86 11.02
C ALA A 306 28.45 -9.81 9.52
N ILE A 307 29.44 -10.62 9.09
CA ILE A 307 29.82 -10.77 7.68
C ILE A 307 28.73 -11.38 6.80
N ASP A 308 27.91 -12.28 7.35
CA ASP A 308 26.83 -12.95 6.61
C ASP A 308 25.66 -11.98 6.38
N VAL A 309 25.36 -11.13 7.37
CA VAL A 309 24.39 -10.02 7.22
C VAL A 309 24.88 -9.04 6.16
N ALA A 310 26.14 -8.61 6.23
CA ALA A 310 26.71 -7.69 5.25
C ALA A 310 26.73 -8.29 3.83
N TYR A 311 27.00 -9.59 3.70
CA TYR A 311 26.95 -10.28 2.42
C TYR A 311 25.53 -10.32 1.85
N PHE A 312 24.54 -10.65 2.68
CA PHE A 312 23.14 -10.63 2.28
C PHE A 312 22.71 -9.23 1.84
N GLU A 313 22.98 -8.19 2.64
CA GLU A 313 22.60 -6.81 2.31
C GLU A 313 23.23 -6.33 1.00
N ARG A 314 24.47 -6.73 0.72
CA ARG A 314 25.13 -6.41 -0.55
C ARG A 314 24.57 -7.20 -1.73
N GLY A 315 24.08 -8.42 -1.50
CA GLY A 315 23.58 -9.31 -2.54
C GLY A 315 22.08 -9.17 -2.85
N ALA A 316 21.28 -8.67 -1.90
CA ALA A 316 19.83 -8.55 -2.03
C ALA A 316 19.44 -7.23 -2.71
N SER A 317 19.05 -7.32 -3.99
CA SER A 317 18.46 -6.18 -4.71
C SER A 317 17.08 -5.82 -4.16
N PRO A 318 16.56 -4.60 -4.43
CA PRO A 318 15.19 -4.22 -4.06
C PRO A 318 14.15 -5.26 -4.49
N THR A 319 14.23 -5.76 -5.72
CA THR A 319 13.34 -6.82 -6.25
C THR A 319 13.35 -8.09 -5.41
N VAL A 320 14.53 -8.52 -4.92
CA VAL A 320 14.64 -9.68 -4.03
C VAL A 320 13.96 -9.38 -2.70
N LYS A 321 14.21 -8.20 -2.12
CA LYS A 321 13.62 -7.83 -0.83
C LYS A 321 12.09 -7.74 -0.91
N TRP A 322 11.53 -7.16 -1.98
CA TRP A 322 10.09 -7.15 -2.23
C TRP A 322 9.52 -8.56 -2.45
N SER A 323 10.27 -9.46 -3.10
CA SER A 323 9.88 -10.87 -3.23
C SER A 323 9.83 -11.59 -1.87
N LEU A 324 10.70 -11.22 -0.91
CA LEU A 324 10.64 -11.75 0.46
C LEU A 324 9.43 -11.23 1.23
N LEU A 325 9.03 -9.97 1.02
CA LEU A 325 7.78 -9.43 1.58
C LEU A 325 6.56 -10.16 1.01
N LEU A 326 6.53 -10.44 -0.30
CA LEU A 326 5.51 -11.27 -0.93
C LEU A 326 5.47 -12.68 -0.33
N ALA A 327 6.62 -13.34 -0.20
CA ALA A 327 6.70 -14.68 0.36
C ALA A 327 6.18 -14.72 1.81
N ARG A 328 6.49 -13.70 2.61
CA ARG A 328 5.98 -13.56 3.98
C ARG A 328 4.45 -13.42 3.98
N SER A 329 3.91 -12.46 3.20
CA SER A 329 2.47 -12.25 3.05
C SER A 329 1.75 -13.52 2.58
N TRP A 330 2.32 -14.25 1.63
CA TRP A 330 1.81 -15.54 1.16
C TRP A 330 1.79 -16.61 2.25
N LEU A 331 2.90 -16.84 2.95
CA LEU A 331 3.01 -17.89 3.96
C LEU A 331 2.16 -17.62 5.20
N GLU A 332 1.89 -16.35 5.50
CA GLU A 332 1.01 -15.91 6.58
C GLU A 332 -0.47 -16.02 6.21
N ASN A 333 -0.85 -15.59 5.00
CA ASN A 333 -2.26 -15.38 4.68
C ASN A 333 -2.86 -16.41 3.71
N ILE A 334 -2.05 -17.16 2.97
CA ILE A 334 -2.54 -18.07 1.91
C ILE A 334 -2.44 -19.54 2.32
N GLU A 335 -3.48 -20.30 1.98
CA GLU A 335 -3.55 -21.75 2.09
C GLU A 335 -3.80 -22.39 0.72
N ILE A 336 -3.07 -23.49 0.45
CA ILE A 336 -3.29 -24.31 -0.73
C ILE A 336 -3.95 -25.63 -0.28
N VAL A 337 -5.20 -25.81 -0.67
CA VAL A 337 -5.99 -27.00 -0.37
C VAL A 337 -5.97 -27.95 -1.57
N LYS A 338 -5.76 -29.24 -1.29
CA LYS A 338 -5.72 -30.31 -2.28
C LYS A 338 -7.00 -31.12 -2.19
N GLU A 339 -7.89 -30.97 -3.18
CA GLU A 339 -9.22 -31.60 -3.22
C GLU A 339 -9.21 -32.83 -4.15
N PRO A 340 -9.69 -34.00 -3.70
CA PRO A 340 -9.87 -35.14 -4.59
C PRO A 340 -10.96 -34.82 -5.61
N VAL A 341 -10.74 -35.16 -6.89
CA VAL A 341 -11.81 -35.10 -7.88
C VAL A 341 -12.71 -36.32 -7.64
N GLU A 342 -13.91 -36.10 -7.13
CA GLU A 342 -14.91 -37.16 -7.05
C GLU A 342 -15.32 -37.57 -8.48
N GLU A 343 -15.14 -38.85 -8.83
CA GLU A 343 -15.67 -39.38 -10.09
C GLU A 343 -17.21 -39.33 -10.03
N PRO A 344 -17.90 -38.81 -11.06
CA PRO A 344 -19.35 -38.87 -11.09
C PRO A 344 -19.79 -40.34 -11.05
N GLY A 345 -20.60 -40.70 -10.05
CA GLY A 345 -21.11 -42.05 -9.87
C GLY A 345 -21.86 -42.59 -11.10
N PRO A 346 -21.99 -43.92 -11.24
CA PRO A 346 -22.48 -44.55 -12.46
C PRO A 346 -23.92 -44.13 -12.75
N GLN A 347 -24.12 -43.29 -13.77
CA GLN A 347 -25.45 -42.99 -14.30
C GLN A 347 -25.94 -44.12 -15.21
N PRO A 348 -27.26 -44.45 -15.20
CA PRO A 348 -27.82 -45.51 -16.04
C PRO A 348 -27.85 -45.10 -17.53
N PRO A 349 -27.86 -46.08 -18.46
CA PRO A 349 -27.55 -45.84 -19.86
C PRO A 349 -28.78 -45.30 -20.61
N LEU A 350 -28.83 -44.00 -20.91
CA LEU A 350 -29.75 -43.48 -21.92
C LEU A 350 -29.12 -42.41 -22.82
N LEU A 351 -29.16 -42.74 -24.11
CA LEU A 351 -29.14 -41.89 -25.32
C LEU A 351 -27.89 -41.02 -25.58
N ARG A 352 -27.12 -41.48 -26.58
CA ARG A 352 -26.00 -40.81 -27.26
C ARG A 352 -26.32 -39.33 -27.58
N PRO A 353 -25.51 -38.38 -27.11
CA PRO A 353 -25.48 -37.03 -27.67
C PRO A 353 -24.81 -37.02 -29.06
N PRO A 354 -25.11 -36.05 -29.93
CA PRO A 354 -24.43 -35.90 -31.22
C PRO A 354 -22.93 -35.60 -31.03
N PRO A 355 -22.07 -35.92 -32.02
CA PRO A 355 -20.63 -35.75 -31.87
C PRO A 355 -20.28 -34.27 -31.63
N PRO A 356 -19.43 -33.96 -30.63
CA PRO A 356 -18.95 -32.59 -30.44
C PRO A 356 -18.15 -32.15 -31.66
N ARG A 357 -18.46 -30.95 -32.17
CA ARG A 357 -17.65 -30.26 -33.17
C ARG A 357 -16.24 -30.11 -32.59
N ARG A 358 -15.23 -30.46 -33.40
CA ARG A 358 -13.82 -30.34 -33.05
C ARG A 358 -13.48 -28.88 -32.72
N GLY A 359 -13.29 -28.60 -31.44
CA GLY A 359 -12.78 -27.34 -30.93
C GLY A 359 -12.05 -27.60 -29.61
N SER A 360 -10.81 -27.12 -29.52
CA SER A 360 -9.99 -26.96 -28.31
C SER A 360 -9.83 -28.16 -27.36
N SER A 361 -8.92 -29.07 -27.68
CA SER A 361 -8.17 -29.84 -26.66
C SER A 361 -6.75 -30.14 -27.15
N TRP A 362 -6.06 -29.09 -27.60
CA TRP A 362 -4.72 -29.17 -28.21
C TRP A 362 -3.58 -28.91 -27.22
N LEU A 363 -3.83 -28.33 -26.04
CA LEU A 363 -2.77 -28.10 -25.04
C LEU A 363 -2.16 -29.40 -24.44
N ALA A 364 -2.72 -30.57 -24.75
CA ALA A 364 -2.14 -31.85 -24.39
C ALA A 364 -1.05 -32.36 -25.36
N SER A 365 -0.88 -31.80 -26.57
CA SER A 365 0.01 -32.42 -27.57
C SER A 365 1.32 -31.67 -27.89
N LEU A 366 1.52 -30.44 -27.39
CA LEU A 366 2.83 -29.78 -27.49
C LEU A 366 3.78 -30.05 -26.31
N VAL A 367 3.32 -30.76 -25.27
CA VAL A 367 4.14 -31.18 -24.12
C VAL A 367 4.81 -32.57 -24.33
N SER A 368 4.66 -33.20 -25.51
CA SER A 368 5.06 -34.61 -25.72
C SER A 368 6.27 -34.88 -26.62
N ARG A 369 7.11 -33.89 -26.95
CA ARG A 369 8.33 -34.15 -27.76
C ARG A 369 9.63 -33.66 -27.13
N VAL A 370 9.97 -34.21 -25.97
CA VAL A 370 11.29 -34.86 -25.72
C VAL A 370 11.04 -35.93 -24.64
N SER A 371 11.00 -37.18 -25.06
CA SER A 371 10.95 -38.34 -24.17
C SER A 371 12.29 -38.44 -23.43
N ASN A 372 12.28 -38.28 -22.10
CA ASN A 372 13.33 -38.82 -21.26
C ASN A 372 12.76 -40.02 -20.51
N ARG A 373 13.32 -41.19 -20.82
CA ARG A 373 12.98 -42.47 -20.19
C ARG A 373 13.36 -42.44 -18.70
N HIS A 374 12.56 -43.16 -17.91
CA HIS A 374 12.71 -43.56 -16.49
C HIS A 374 12.08 -42.62 -15.44
N HIS A 375 10.86 -42.94 -15.00
CA HIS A 375 10.54 -43.73 -13.80
C HIS A 375 9.03 -44.00 -13.76
N LYS A 376 8.64 -45.25 -13.46
CA LYS A 376 7.24 -45.67 -13.29
C LYS A 376 6.76 -45.22 -11.91
N HIS A 377 5.95 -44.17 -11.84
CA HIS A 377 5.03 -43.96 -10.71
C HIS A 377 3.60 -44.28 -11.15
N ALA A 378 2.83 -44.90 -10.26
CA ALA A 378 1.42 -45.25 -10.45
C ALA A 378 0.58 -44.02 -10.84
N PRO A 379 -0.52 -44.16 -11.59
CA PRO A 379 -1.35 -43.03 -11.97
C PRO A 379 -1.99 -42.43 -10.72
N ALA A 380 -1.52 -41.25 -10.31
CA ALA A 380 -2.14 -40.48 -9.24
C ALA A 380 -3.54 -40.05 -9.69
N THR A 381 -4.54 -40.25 -8.82
CA THR A 381 -5.91 -39.77 -9.01
C THR A 381 -5.89 -38.28 -9.36
N PRO A 382 -6.67 -37.82 -10.37
CA PRO A 382 -6.72 -36.40 -10.70
C PRO A 382 -7.14 -35.62 -9.46
N CYS A 383 -6.38 -34.59 -9.14
CA CYS A 383 -6.54 -33.83 -7.92
C CYS A 383 -6.58 -32.35 -8.28
N ARG A 384 -7.49 -31.60 -7.66
CA ARG A 384 -7.69 -30.18 -7.90
C ARG A 384 -7.10 -29.38 -6.75
N TYR A 385 -6.35 -28.33 -7.07
CA TYR A 385 -5.81 -27.41 -6.06
C TYR A 385 -6.69 -26.16 -5.97
N ALA A 386 -6.93 -25.69 -4.75
CA ALA A 386 -7.60 -24.42 -4.47
C ALA A 386 -6.67 -23.52 -3.65
N ILE A 387 -6.53 -22.27 -4.04
CA ILE A 387 -5.80 -21.22 -3.29
C ILE A 387 -6.86 -20.43 -2.51
N ARG A 388 -6.75 -20.42 -1.18
CA ARG A 388 -7.69 -19.76 -0.26
C ARG A 388 -6.97 -18.83 0.71
N GLY A 389 -7.70 -17.85 1.25
CA GLY A 389 -7.25 -17.04 2.39
C GLY A 389 -7.41 -17.79 3.71
N ARG A 390 -6.41 -17.70 4.59
CA ARG A 390 -6.45 -18.28 5.95
C ARG A 390 -7.27 -17.44 6.92
N HIS A 391 -7.21 -16.12 6.74
CA HIS A 391 -7.76 -15.13 7.66
C HIS A 391 -8.87 -14.31 7.00
N SER A 392 -9.68 -14.93 6.14
CA SER A 392 -10.69 -14.19 5.37
C SER A 392 -11.70 -13.48 6.25
N GLN A 393 -12.10 -14.07 7.39
CA GLN A 393 -12.98 -13.38 8.33
C GLN A 393 -12.35 -12.10 8.89
N ARG A 394 -11.04 -12.12 9.24
CA ARG A 394 -10.32 -10.92 9.69
C ARG A 394 -10.39 -9.82 8.63
N GLN A 395 -10.25 -10.17 7.35
CA GLN A 395 -10.33 -9.19 6.27
C GLN A 395 -11.76 -8.66 6.10
N VAL A 396 -12.78 -9.52 6.20
CA VAL A 396 -14.18 -9.07 6.18
C VAL A 396 -14.48 -8.11 7.33
N ASP A 397 -14.03 -8.42 8.54
CA ASP A 397 -14.19 -7.56 9.71
C ASP A 397 -13.52 -6.19 9.47
N GLY A 398 -12.31 -6.19 8.92
CA GLY A 398 -11.59 -4.96 8.56
C GLY A 398 -12.26 -4.13 7.45
N LEU A 399 -12.98 -4.77 6.51
CA LEU A 399 -13.76 -4.07 5.48
C LEU A 399 -15.01 -3.42 6.06
N ILE A 400 -15.69 -4.11 6.97
CA ILE A 400 -16.85 -3.57 7.68
C ILE A 400 -16.41 -2.40 8.57
N HIS A 401 -15.29 -2.54 9.28
CA HIS A 401 -14.71 -1.46 10.07
C HIS A 401 -14.37 -0.23 9.20
N PHE A 402 -13.76 -0.45 8.04
CA PHE A 402 -13.51 0.60 7.05
C PHE A 402 -14.80 1.30 6.61
N ALA A 403 -15.82 0.54 6.21
CA ALA A 403 -17.09 1.09 5.74
C ALA A 403 -17.83 1.89 6.84
N ARG A 404 -17.82 1.40 8.09
CA ARG A 404 -18.40 2.10 9.24
C ARG A 404 -17.68 3.42 9.53
N ASN A 405 -16.35 3.40 9.59
CA ASN A 405 -15.56 4.59 9.84
C ASN A 405 -15.66 5.63 8.71
N LEU A 406 -15.80 5.17 7.47
CA LEU A 406 -16.08 6.02 6.31
C LEU A 406 -17.54 6.48 6.26
N MET A 407 -18.41 6.05 7.18
CA MET A 407 -19.84 6.35 7.19
C MET A 407 -20.54 5.96 5.88
N TRP A 408 -20.24 4.75 5.39
CA TRP A 408 -20.87 4.21 4.19
C TRP A 408 -22.41 4.11 4.38
N PRO A 409 -23.22 4.50 3.38
CA PRO A 409 -24.67 4.51 3.51
C PRO A 409 -25.24 3.11 3.79
N ASP A 410 -26.20 3.03 4.71
CA ASP A 410 -26.93 1.81 5.07
C ASP A 410 -26.06 0.57 5.39
N ILE A 411 -24.85 0.77 5.94
CA ILE A 411 -23.88 -0.32 6.16
C ILE A 411 -24.44 -1.50 6.96
N ASP A 412 -25.31 -1.26 7.95
CA ASP A 412 -25.92 -2.31 8.77
C ASP A 412 -26.77 -3.30 7.94
N ARG A 413 -27.35 -2.84 6.82
CA ARG A 413 -28.11 -3.68 5.90
C ARG A 413 -27.19 -4.57 5.06
N TYR A 414 -26.01 -4.08 4.74
CA TYR A 414 -25.07 -4.72 3.83
C TYR A 414 -24.02 -5.57 4.54
N GLU A 415 -23.80 -5.40 5.85
CA GLU A 415 -22.85 -6.17 6.65
C GLU A 415 -23.00 -7.70 6.47
N TYR A 416 -24.24 -8.20 6.52
CA TYR A 416 -24.54 -9.61 6.29
C TYR A 416 -24.20 -10.05 4.87
N GLY A 417 -24.55 -9.24 3.86
CA GLY A 417 -24.30 -9.54 2.45
C GLY A 417 -22.83 -9.46 2.05
N ILE A 418 -22.09 -8.49 2.60
CA ILE A 418 -20.64 -8.36 2.46
C ILE A 418 -19.95 -9.57 3.09
N SER A 419 -20.37 -9.96 4.29
CA SER A 419 -19.82 -11.13 4.97
C SER A 419 -20.09 -12.42 4.21
N GLU A 420 -21.33 -12.65 3.76
CA GLU A 420 -21.72 -13.84 3.00
C GLU A 420 -20.94 -13.92 1.67
N ARG A 421 -20.84 -12.82 0.91
CA ARG A 421 -20.15 -12.82 -0.40
C ARG A 421 -18.65 -12.91 -0.27
N ALA A 422 -18.05 -12.23 0.69
CA ALA A 422 -16.63 -12.34 0.94
C ALA A 422 -16.26 -13.74 1.47
N GLN A 423 -17.12 -14.39 2.27
CA GLN A 423 -16.97 -15.80 2.65
C GLN A 423 -17.14 -16.74 1.44
N MET A 424 -18.09 -16.46 0.54
CA MET A 424 -18.26 -17.20 -0.72
C MET A 424 -17.05 -17.04 -1.65
N ALA A 425 -16.45 -15.85 -1.72
CA ALA A 425 -15.17 -15.62 -2.40
C ALA A 425 -14.00 -16.36 -1.73
N GLY A 426 -14.06 -16.57 -0.40
CA GLY A 426 -13.17 -17.41 0.41
C GLY A 426 -13.29 -18.92 0.19
N GLY A 427 -14.49 -19.40 -0.14
CA GLY A 427 -14.81 -20.83 -0.29
C GLY A 427 -14.81 -21.34 -1.74
N ALA A 428 -15.15 -20.50 -2.72
CA ALA A 428 -15.44 -20.94 -4.08
C ALA A 428 -14.16 -21.31 -4.87
N THR A 429 -14.01 -22.60 -5.13
CA THR A 429 -13.13 -23.10 -6.19
C THR A 429 -13.74 -22.74 -7.56
N PRO A 430 -12.96 -22.33 -8.58
CA PRO A 430 -13.51 -22.03 -9.91
C PRO A 430 -13.85 -23.33 -10.64
N ALA A 431 -14.99 -23.92 -10.30
CA ALA A 431 -15.75 -24.82 -11.15
C ALA A 431 -17.16 -24.90 -10.58
N SER A 432 -18.16 -24.85 -11.45
CA SER A 432 -19.59 -25.02 -11.20
C SER A 432 -20.33 -23.88 -10.48
N SER A 433 -20.49 -22.76 -11.17
CA SER A 433 -21.77 -22.03 -11.20
C SER A 433 -22.18 -21.85 -12.66
N ALA A 434 -22.69 -22.93 -13.26
CA ALA A 434 -23.48 -22.82 -14.47
C ALA A 434 -24.86 -22.28 -14.07
N ALA A 435 -24.93 -20.98 -13.80
CA ALA A 435 -26.16 -20.22 -13.86
C ALA A 435 -26.00 -19.28 -15.04
N SER A 436 -26.69 -19.59 -16.13
CA SER A 436 -26.80 -18.78 -17.33
C SER A 436 -27.33 -17.39 -16.98
N VAL A 437 -26.44 -16.41 -16.97
CA VAL A 437 -26.78 -15.02 -17.23
C VAL A 437 -25.80 -14.56 -18.31
N ASP A 438 -26.32 -14.37 -19.52
CA ASP A 438 -25.60 -13.71 -20.61
C ASP A 438 -25.15 -12.33 -20.09
N SER A 439 -23.86 -12.17 -19.81
CA SER A 439 -23.26 -10.86 -19.55
C SER A 439 -21.96 -10.77 -20.33
N ASP A 440 -22.09 -10.21 -21.52
CA ASP A 440 -21.10 -9.98 -22.56
C ASP A 440 -20.23 -8.76 -22.18
N ALA A 441 -19.29 -8.90 -21.21
CA ALA A 441 -18.48 -7.78 -20.71
C ALA A 441 -16.97 -8.12 -20.66
N SER A 442 -16.24 -7.63 -21.67
CA SER A 442 -14.78 -7.75 -21.87
C SER A 442 -13.97 -6.67 -21.12
N TYR A 443 -14.00 -6.62 -19.79
CA TYR A 443 -13.40 -5.49 -19.04
C TYR A 443 -12.69 -5.92 -17.76
N PHE A 444 -11.44 -6.41 -17.88
CA PHE A 444 -10.66 -6.85 -16.71
C PHE A 444 -9.30 -6.13 -16.62
N GLY A 445 -9.21 -5.09 -15.78
CA GLY A 445 -7.92 -4.46 -15.47
C GLY A 445 -7.98 -3.38 -14.40
N ALA A 446 -6.88 -3.25 -13.64
CA ALA A 446 -6.54 -2.02 -12.93
C ALA A 446 -5.45 -1.30 -13.72
N TRP A 447 -5.69 -0.04 -14.02
CA TRP A 447 -4.90 0.76 -14.95
C TRP A 447 -4.32 1.95 -14.22
N ASP A 448 -3.06 2.22 -14.48
CA ASP A 448 -2.45 3.50 -14.16
C ASP A 448 -2.77 4.47 -15.30
N VAL A 449 -3.53 5.53 -15.00
CA VAL A 449 -4.04 6.51 -15.96
C VAL A 449 -3.08 7.72 -16.06
N THR A 450 -1.96 7.70 -15.32
CA THR A 450 -0.94 8.77 -15.43
C THR A 450 -0.01 8.63 -16.63
N CYS A 451 0.06 7.43 -17.22
CA CYS A 451 0.87 7.16 -18.40
C CYS A 451 0.04 7.38 -19.68
N HIS A 452 0.29 8.50 -20.37
CA HIS A 452 -0.19 8.68 -21.73
C HIS A 452 0.46 7.65 -22.67
N ARG A 453 -0.33 6.68 -23.17
CA ARG A 453 0.15 5.67 -24.10
C ARG A 453 0.14 6.26 -25.51
N GLY A 454 1.32 6.34 -26.14
CA GLY A 454 1.42 6.45 -27.61
C GLY A 454 1.81 7.80 -28.21
N LYS A 455 2.23 8.81 -27.45
CA LYS A 455 2.97 9.96 -28.01
C LYS A 455 4.26 10.22 -27.23
N PRO A 456 5.40 10.50 -27.90
CA PRO A 456 6.67 10.83 -27.26
C PRO A 456 6.67 12.25 -26.69
N LYS A 457 5.62 12.62 -25.95
CA LYS A 457 5.67 13.80 -25.07
C LYS A 457 6.20 13.33 -23.72
N ALA A 458 6.93 14.24 -23.05
CA ALA A 458 7.61 13.98 -21.80
C ALA A 458 6.73 13.16 -20.85
N ARG A 459 7.22 11.97 -20.47
CA ARG A 459 6.58 11.08 -19.49
C ARG A 459 6.10 11.94 -18.32
N ALA A 460 4.79 11.95 -18.04
CA ALA A 460 4.23 12.75 -16.98
C ALA A 460 4.79 12.23 -15.65
N HIS A 461 5.76 12.93 -15.08
CA HIS A 461 6.30 12.64 -13.76
C HIS A 461 5.31 13.17 -12.72
N ALA A 462 4.16 12.53 -12.57
CA ALA A 462 3.23 12.89 -11.51
C ALA A 462 3.79 12.39 -10.16
N GLN A 463 3.63 13.18 -9.09
CA GLN A 463 4.01 12.74 -7.74
C GLN A 463 3.19 11.52 -7.29
N ARG A 464 1.96 11.41 -7.78
CA ARG A 464 1.02 10.33 -7.48
C ARG A 464 0.56 9.66 -8.75
N ARG A 465 0.42 8.33 -8.71
CA ARG A 465 -0.20 7.57 -9.79
C ARG A 465 -1.72 7.65 -9.65
N LYS A 466 -2.42 7.78 -10.77
CA LYS A 466 -3.89 7.84 -10.84
C LYS A 466 -4.37 6.46 -11.25
N LEU A 467 -5.19 5.83 -10.43
CA LEU A 467 -5.63 4.45 -10.64
C LEU A 467 -7.10 4.39 -10.99
N ALA A 468 -7.40 3.64 -12.04
CA ALA A 468 -8.74 3.24 -12.40
C ALA A 468 -8.86 1.71 -12.35
N ALA A 469 -10.04 1.19 -12.03
CA ALA A 469 -10.28 -0.24 -11.93
C ALA A 469 -11.63 -0.63 -12.56
N ALA A 470 -11.61 -1.75 -13.27
CA ALA A 470 -12.81 -2.50 -13.60
C ALA A 470 -13.29 -3.28 -12.37
N LEU A 471 -14.49 -2.96 -11.88
CA LEU A 471 -15.12 -3.62 -10.75
C LEU A 471 -15.99 -4.80 -11.20
N HIS A 472 -15.95 -5.90 -10.46
CA HIS A 472 -16.76 -7.09 -10.73
C HIS A 472 -17.17 -7.82 -9.43
N GLU A 473 -18.41 -8.34 -9.34
CA GLU A 473 -18.93 -8.99 -8.11
C GLU A 473 -18.11 -10.20 -7.61
N SER A 474 -17.28 -10.79 -8.48
CA SER A 474 -16.34 -11.88 -8.15
C SER A 474 -14.90 -11.58 -8.59
N GLY A 475 -14.55 -10.29 -8.64
CA GLY A 475 -13.30 -9.77 -9.17
C GLY A 475 -12.04 -10.28 -8.43
N TRP A 476 -10.90 -10.14 -9.10
CA TRP A 476 -9.61 -10.46 -8.51
C TRP A 476 -9.23 -9.47 -7.39
N ILE A 477 -9.82 -8.27 -7.37
CA ILE A 477 -9.57 -7.23 -6.36
C ILE A 477 -10.13 -7.66 -5.00
N THR A 478 -11.43 -7.99 -4.92
CA THR A 478 -12.04 -8.59 -3.72
C THR A 478 -11.23 -9.79 -3.21
N LYS A 479 -10.81 -10.70 -4.10
CA LYS A 479 -9.98 -11.86 -3.70
C LYS A 479 -8.64 -11.47 -3.11
N SER A 480 -7.97 -10.45 -3.68
CA SER A 480 -6.67 -9.97 -3.20
C SER A 480 -6.76 -9.48 -1.76
N TYR A 481 -7.78 -8.68 -1.46
CA TYR A 481 -8.05 -8.19 -0.12
C TYR A 481 -8.48 -9.30 0.84
N VAL A 482 -9.53 -10.04 0.48
CA VAL A 482 -10.13 -11.09 1.34
C VAL A 482 -9.15 -12.23 1.64
N PHE A 483 -8.22 -12.52 0.72
CA PHE A 483 -7.18 -13.52 0.98
C PHE A 483 -5.98 -12.96 1.74
N GLY A 484 -5.92 -11.65 1.95
CA GLY A 484 -4.85 -10.96 2.66
C GLY A 484 -3.53 -10.91 1.90
N LEU A 485 -3.55 -11.06 0.57
CA LEU A 485 -2.36 -10.94 -0.27
C LEU A 485 -2.16 -9.49 -0.68
N VAL A 486 -1.78 -8.67 0.30
CA VAL A 486 -1.53 -7.24 0.14
C VAL A 486 -0.05 -6.98 0.35
N LEU A 487 0.55 -6.16 -0.52
CA LEU A 487 1.92 -5.68 -0.37
C LEU A 487 1.91 -4.24 0.15
N PRO A 488 2.92 -3.86 0.96
CA PRO A 488 3.07 -2.50 1.47
C PRO A 488 3.00 -1.41 0.39
N GLY A 489 2.38 -0.28 0.74
CA GLY A 489 2.13 0.87 -0.13
C GLY A 489 0.64 1.20 -0.27
N GLU A 490 0.33 2.04 -1.25
CA GLU A 490 -1.02 2.58 -1.51
C GLU A 490 -2.03 1.51 -1.98
N THR A 491 -1.62 0.27 -2.23
CA THR A 491 -2.52 -0.74 -2.81
C THR A 491 -3.72 -1.08 -1.92
N LEU A 492 -3.56 -1.05 -0.59
CA LEU A 492 -4.61 -1.41 0.34
C LEU A 492 -5.80 -0.46 0.29
N CYS A 493 -5.60 0.85 0.17
CA CYS A 493 -6.71 1.81 0.13
C CYS A 493 -7.58 1.62 -1.12
N HIS A 494 -6.95 1.30 -2.25
CA HIS A 494 -7.62 0.96 -3.49
C HIS A 494 -8.41 -0.34 -3.37
N TYR A 495 -7.81 -1.37 -2.76
CA TYR A 495 -8.48 -2.65 -2.52
C TYR A 495 -9.67 -2.52 -1.57
N LEU A 496 -9.57 -1.74 -0.49
CA LEU A 496 -10.67 -1.53 0.45
C LEU A 496 -11.89 -0.92 -0.25
N MET A 497 -11.72 0.19 -0.96
CA MET A 497 -12.83 0.84 -1.67
C MET A 497 -13.38 -0.01 -2.80
N ALA A 498 -12.52 -0.59 -3.64
CA ALA A 498 -12.98 -1.45 -4.73
C ALA A 498 -13.72 -2.69 -4.20
N THR A 499 -13.23 -3.32 -3.13
CA THR A 499 -13.92 -4.46 -2.50
C THR A 499 -15.25 -4.04 -1.90
N LEU A 500 -15.33 -2.88 -1.25
CA LEU A 500 -16.59 -2.35 -0.71
C LEU A 500 -17.63 -2.18 -1.83
N LEU A 501 -17.22 -1.54 -2.92
CA LEU A 501 -18.07 -1.34 -4.10
C LEU A 501 -18.49 -2.67 -4.74
N GLU A 502 -17.56 -3.60 -4.98
CA GLU A 502 -17.86 -4.93 -5.56
C GLU A 502 -18.87 -5.73 -4.73
N ASN A 503 -18.97 -5.46 -3.43
CA ASN A 503 -19.91 -6.14 -2.53
C ASN A 503 -21.23 -5.36 -2.29
N ASP A 504 -21.31 -4.08 -2.68
CA ASP A 504 -22.54 -3.27 -2.66
C ASP A 504 -23.17 -3.20 -4.07
N ARG A 505 -24.20 -4.02 -4.29
CA ARG A 505 -24.93 -4.08 -5.56
C ARG A 505 -25.64 -2.79 -5.91
N GLU A 506 -26.14 -2.06 -4.92
CA GLU A 506 -26.86 -0.82 -5.17
C GLU A 506 -25.87 0.27 -5.62
N ALA A 507 -24.72 0.37 -4.95
CA ALA A 507 -23.63 1.25 -5.35
C ALA A 507 -23.15 0.92 -6.76
N MET A 508 -22.87 -0.36 -7.06
CA MET A 508 -22.43 -0.79 -8.40
C MET A 508 -23.45 -0.46 -9.49
N ALA A 509 -24.74 -0.65 -9.23
CA ALA A 509 -25.79 -0.34 -10.19
C ALA A 509 -25.92 1.15 -10.50
N ARG A 510 -25.63 2.03 -9.53
CA ARG A 510 -25.73 3.49 -9.67
C ARG A 510 -24.45 4.12 -10.21
N LEU A 511 -23.29 3.66 -9.75
CA LEU A 511 -21.98 4.20 -10.10
C LEU A 511 -21.41 3.61 -11.40
N GLY A 512 -21.81 2.38 -11.73
CA GLY A 512 -21.29 1.63 -12.87
C GLY A 512 -20.00 0.85 -12.55
N PRO A 513 -19.53 0.03 -13.52
CA PRO A 513 -18.45 -0.93 -13.31
C PRO A 513 -17.03 -0.34 -13.42
N CYS A 514 -16.87 0.92 -13.80
CA CYS A 514 -15.55 1.55 -13.96
C CYS A 514 -15.30 2.52 -12.81
N ALA A 515 -14.35 2.21 -11.93
CA ALA A 515 -14.00 3.03 -10.78
C ALA A 515 -12.78 3.91 -11.03
N ASN A 516 -12.85 5.18 -10.62
CA ASN A 516 -11.70 6.08 -10.53
C ASN A 516 -11.19 6.12 -9.09
N LEU A 517 -10.29 5.22 -8.72
CA LEU A 517 -9.81 5.04 -7.35
C LEU A 517 -8.87 6.16 -6.85
N SER A 518 -8.55 7.14 -7.70
CA SER A 518 -7.80 8.35 -7.33
C SER A 518 -8.64 9.63 -7.40
N GLY A 519 -9.91 9.54 -7.81
CA GLY A 519 -10.84 10.66 -7.90
C GLY A 519 -11.87 10.66 -6.78
N GLY A 520 -13.12 10.97 -7.12
CA GLY A 520 -14.24 10.82 -6.20
C GLY A 520 -15.53 10.46 -6.91
N PHE A 521 -16.59 10.28 -6.13
CA PHE A 521 -17.92 9.96 -6.62
C PHE A 521 -18.99 10.45 -5.66
N VAL A 522 -20.21 10.59 -6.16
CA VAL A 522 -21.41 10.86 -5.36
C VAL A 522 -22.21 9.57 -5.27
N TYR A 523 -22.68 9.24 -4.08
CA TYR A 523 -23.53 8.08 -3.85
C TYR A 523 -24.45 8.33 -2.65
N ALA A 524 -25.76 8.14 -2.85
CA ALA A 524 -26.77 8.16 -1.80
C ALA A 524 -26.74 9.45 -0.95
N GLY A 525 -26.59 10.60 -1.60
CA GLY A 525 -26.61 11.91 -0.95
C GLY A 525 -25.33 12.30 -0.22
N LYS A 526 -24.25 11.52 -0.35
CA LYS A 526 -22.90 11.86 0.12
C LYS A 526 -21.92 11.89 -1.04
N SER A 527 -20.77 12.54 -0.84
CA SER A 527 -19.63 12.39 -1.75
C SER A 527 -18.45 11.71 -1.07
N PHE A 528 -17.70 10.95 -1.86
CA PHE A 528 -16.56 10.15 -1.45
C PHE A 528 -15.36 10.51 -2.32
N TRP A 529 -14.20 10.73 -1.68
CA TRP A 529 -13.01 11.22 -2.35
C TRP A 529 -11.78 10.46 -1.88
N SER A 530 -10.92 10.08 -2.82
CA SER A 530 -9.56 9.62 -2.49
C SER A 530 -8.76 10.78 -1.89
N THR A 531 -7.87 10.50 -0.93
CA THR A 531 -6.90 11.48 -0.42
C THR A 531 -5.89 11.91 -1.48
N SER A 532 -5.81 11.21 -2.63
CA SER A 532 -5.07 11.67 -3.81
C SER A 532 -5.72 12.87 -4.49
N CYS A 533 -7.01 13.14 -4.28
CA CYS A 533 -7.75 14.24 -4.88
C CYS A 533 -7.75 15.48 -3.97
N ILE A 534 -7.42 16.66 -4.52
CA ILE A 534 -7.43 17.93 -3.79
C ILE A 534 -8.80 18.28 -3.18
N VAL A 535 -9.91 17.98 -3.86
CA VAL A 535 -11.27 18.19 -3.34
C VAL A 535 -11.47 17.42 -2.05
N GLY A 536 -11.08 16.13 -2.03
CA GLY A 536 -11.13 15.32 -0.82
C GLY A 536 -10.33 15.95 0.31
N ARG A 537 -9.05 16.25 0.07
CA ARG A 537 -8.15 16.80 1.09
C ARG A 537 -8.68 18.09 1.73
N VAL A 538 -9.33 18.96 0.96
CA VAL A 538 -9.91 20.20 1.51
C VAL A 538 -11.21 19.92 2.28
N LEU A 539 -12.10 19.08 1.74
CA LEU A 539 -13.38 18.76 2.38
C LEU A 539 -13.24 17.90 3.64
N ALA A 540 -12.13 17.19 3.80
CA ALA A 540 -11.86 16.34 4.96
C ALA A 540 -11.88 17.09 6.30
N ALA A 541 -11.53 18.38 6.29
CA ALA A 541 -11.59 19.26 7.46
C ALA A 541 -13.03 19.71 7.80
N GLY A 542 -14.00 19.44 6.93
CA GLY A 542 -15.39 19.84 7.11
C GLY A 542 -16.08 19.11 8.27
N GLN A 543 -17.05 19.77 8.90
CA GLN A 543 -17.90 19.15 9.90
C GLN A 543 -18.69 17.98 9.28
N GLY A 544 -18.75 16.85 9.99
CA GLY A 544 -19.43 15.65 9.49
C GLY A 544 -18.64 14.88 8.43
N ALA A 545 -17.43 15.33 8.03
CA ALA A 545 -16.56 14.52 7.18
C ALA A 545 -15.90 13.39 7.98
N ALA A 546 -15.64 12.25 7.34
CA ALA A 546 -14.84 11.17 7.89
C ALA A 546 -13.69 10.83 6.94
N GLU A 547 -12.56 10.40 7.52
CA GLU A 547 -11.41 9.91 6.77
C GLU A 547 -11.02 8.53 7.30
N CYS A 548 -10.83 7.58 6.40
CA CYS A 548 -10.36 6.24 6.74
C CYS A 548 -9.54 5.68 5.59
N MET A 549 -8.34 5.17 5.88
CA MET A 549 -7.50 4.42 4.93
C MET A 549 -7.42 5.04 3.52
N GLY A 550 -7.11 6.34 3.42
CA GLY A 550 -6.92 7.03 2.13
C GLY A 550 -8.21 7.42 1.41
N TRP A 551 -9.37 7.32 2.06
CA TRP A 551 -10.67 7.75 1.56
C TRP A 551 -11.36 8.69 2.53
N ILE A 552 -12.09 9.64 1.98
CA ILE A 552 -12.82 10.69 2.70
C ILE A 552 -14.28 10.63 2.29
N SER A 553 -15.20 10.73 3.24
CA SER A 553 -16.63 10.91 2.99
C SER A 553 -17.10 12.23 3.57
N THR A 554 -18.09 12.84 2.94
CA THR A 554 -18.68 14.11 3.36
C THR A 554 -20.13 14.23 2.89
N ASP A 555 -20.93 14.99 3.64
CA ASP A 555 -22.31 15.35 3.27
C ASP A 555 -22.35 16.45 2.19
N VAL A 556 -21.20 17.03 1.85
CA VAL A 556 -21.08 18.01 0.76
C VAL A 556 -21.14 17.28 -0.58
N VAL A 557 -22.20 17.52 -1.35
CA VAL A 557 -22.38 17.01 -2.71
C VAL A 557 -22.19 18.17 -3.69
N PRO A 558 -21.46 17.99 -4.81
CA PRO A 558 -21.32 19.06 -5.79
C PRO A 558 -22.65 19.51 -6.40
N ASP A 559 -22.80 20.81 -6.61
CA ASP A 559 -24.05 21.42 -7.07
C ASP A 559 -24.52 20.84 -8.41
N GLY A 560 -25.79 20.43 -8.45
CA GLY A 560 -26.44 19.89 -9.64
C GLY A 560 -25.95 18.49 -10.06
N ARG A 561 -25.21 17.77 -9.20
CA ARG A 561 -24.72 16.40 -9.47
C ARG A 561 -25.48 15.37 -8.63
N GLY A 562 -25.82 14.25 -9.28
CA GLY A 562 -26.37 13.06 -8.64
C GLY A 562 -25.33 11.94 -8.55
N ASP A 563 -25.80 10.73 -8.28
CA ASP A 563 -24.93 9.55 -8.16
C ASP A 563 -24.04 9.37 -9.40
N GLY A 564 -22.75 9.10 -9.20
CA GLY A 564 -21.80 8.84 -10.28
C GLY A 564 -20.36 9.25 -9.96
N TRP A 565 -19.43 8.78 -10.79
CA TRP A 565 -18.00 9.11 -10.70
C TRP A 565 -17.70 10.53 -11.17
N LEU A 566 -16.74 11.16 -10.49
CA LEU A 566 -16.28 12.52 -10.74
C LEU A 566 -14.76 12.52 -10.92
N SER A 567 -14.30 13.17 -12.00
CA SER A 567 -12.89 13.45 -12.23
C SER A 567 -12.64 14.94 -12.04
N ILE A 568 -11.57 15.30 -11.33
CA ILE A 568 -11.21 16.69 -11.05
C ILE A 568 -10.01 17.07 -11.88
N GLU A 569 -10.09 18.24 -12.51
CA GLU A 569 -8.96 18.88 -13.16
C GLU A 569 -8.15 19.64 -12.10
N ALA A 570 -6.93 19.19 -11.87
CA ALA A 570 -5.96 19.84 -11.01
C ALA A 570 -4.57 19.71 -11.65
N GLU A 571 -3.82 20.80 -11.63
CA GLU A 571 -2.47 20.90 -12.17
C GLU A 571 -1.44 20.51 -11.12
N ASP A 572 -0.39 19.80 -11.53
CA ASP A 572 0.79 19.63 -10.69
C ASP A 572 1.53 20.96 -10.52
N VAL A 573 2.11 21.20 -9.34
CA VAL A 573 2.90 22.40 -9.08
C VAL A 573 4.25 22.28 -9.80
N ALA A 574 4.54 23.19 -10.73
CA ALA A 574 5.74 23.13 -11.58
C ALA A 574 7.06 23.09 -10.78
N ASP A 575 7.13 23.83 -9.66
CA ASP A 575 8.29 23.81 -8.77
C ASP A 575 8.46 22.45 -8.09
N ASP A 576 7.38 21.79 -7.69
CA ASP A 576 7.43 20.46 -7.08
C ASP A 576 7.89 19.40 -8.09
N LEU A 577 7.42 19.50 -9.34
CA LEU A 577 7.89 18.65 -10.45
C LEU A 577 9.39 18.81 -10.73
N ALA A 578 9.91 20.03 -10.61
CA ALA A 578 11.34 20.30 -10.82
C ALA A 578 12.24 19.64 -9.75
N HIS A 579 11.67 19.32 -8.58
CA HIS A 579 12.35 18.73 -7.42
C HIS A 579 12.06 17.23 -7.24
N LEU A 580 11.62 16.50 -8.27
CA LEU A 580 11.42 15.06 -8.14
C LEU A 580 12.73 14.24 -8.17
N GLY A 581 12.65 13.02 -7.64
CA GLY A 581 13.72 12.03 -7.67
C GLY A 581 14.98 12.49 -6.92
N LYS A 582 16.11 12.59 -7.62
CA LYS A 582 17.40 12.96 -7.00
C LYS A 582 17.51 14.44 -6.62
N ARG A 583 16.55 15.28 -7.04
CA ARG A 583 16.48 16.71 -6.69
C ARG A 583 15.56 17.00 -5.50
N ALA A 584 14.92 15.96 -4.97
CA ALA A 584 14.01 16.06 -3.84
C ALA A 584 14.66 16.66 -2.59
N ARG A 585 13.87 17.43 -1.85
CA ARG A 585 14.28 18.10 -0.60
C ARG A 585 14.90 17.12 0.39
N ILE A 586 14.42 15.87 0.41
CA ILE A 586 14.90 14.77 1.26
C ILE A 586 16.40 14.46 1.09
N TRP A 587 17.00 14.75 -0.08
CA TRP A 587 18.43 14.56 -0.30
C TRP A 587 19.29 15.64 0.36
N GLY A 588 18.70 16.80 0.66
CA GLY A 588 19.34 17.95 1.29
C GLY A 588 19.51 17.83 2.80
N LYS A 589 20.07 16.72 3.31
CA LYS A 589 20.12 16.38 4.75
C LYS A 589 20.54 17.54 5.67
N LYS A 590 21.72 18.12 5.43
CA LYS A 590 22.24 19.24 6.23
C LYS A 590 21.39 20.50 6.10
N ARG A 591 20.76 20.71 4.95
CA ARG A 591 19.87 21.85 4.72
C ARG A 591 18.60 21.67 5.53
N LEU A 592 18.03 20.47 5.53
CA LEU A 592 16.84 20.11 6.31
C LEU A 592 17.10 20.26 7.82
N GLU A 593 18.22 19.72 8.31
CA GLU A 593 18.62 19.86 9.72
C GLU A 593 18.81 21.34 10.11
N ARG A 594 19.49 22.13 9.26
CA ARG A 594 19.68 23.57 9.50
C ARG A 594 18.34 24.33 9.49
N GLU A 595 17.45 24.03 8.54
CA GLU A 595 16.11 24.64 8.46
C GLU A 595 15.22 24.26 9.65
N SER A 596 15.53 23.15 10.33
CA SER A 596 14.84 22.73 11.57
C SER A 596 15.47 23.25 12.86
N SER A 597 16.60 23.97 12.76
CA SER A 597 17.28 24.53 13.92
C SER A 597 16.36 25.48 14.67
N ILE A 598 16.21 25.25 15.97
CA ILE A 598 15.43 26.11 16.88
C ILE A 598 15.96 27.55 16.88
N LEU A 599 17.27 27.72 16.69
CA LEU A 599 17.94 29.03 16.65
C LEU A 599 17.98 29.62 15.23
N GLY A 600 17.56 28.86 14.21
CA GLY A 600 17.72 29.23 12.81
C GLY A 600 19.18 29.55 12.47
N ASP A 601 19.42 30.74 11.93
CA ASP A 601 20.75 31.26 11.59
C ASP A 601 21.40 32.11 12.71
N ALA A 602 20.78 32.20 13.89
CA ALA A 602 21.33 32.95 15.02
C ALA A 602 22.52 32.24 15.66
N LYS A 603 23.44 33.00 16.26
CA LYS A 603 24.54 32.43 17.04
C LYS A 603 24.08 32.19 18.47
N GLU A 604 24.44 31.04 19.05
CA GLU A 604 24.08 30.63 20.42
C GLU A 604 24.36 31.71 21.47
N ASP A 605 25.47 32.43 21.34
CA ASP A 605 25.90 33.49 22.27
C ASP A 605 25.16 34.83 22.12
N SER A 606 24.30 34.95 21.11
CA SER A 606 23.58 36.18 20.78
C SER A 606 22.08 36.16 21.10
N VAL A 607 21.55 34.99 21.47
CA VAL A 607 20.11 34.79 21.65
C VAL A 607 19.66 35.33 23.00
N LEU A 608 18.67 36.21 23.00
CA LEU A 608 18.09 36.81 24.20
C LEU A 608 16.74 36.16 24.53
N PRO A 609 16.33 36.10 25.81
CA PRO A 609 15.00 35.62 26.18
C PRO A 609 13.83 36.35 25.48
N ALA A 610 14.05 37.61 25.08
CA ALA A 610 13.06 38.43 24.39
C ALA A 610 12.92 38.11 22.90
N ASP A 611 13.83 37.31 22.33
CA ASP A 611 13.76 36.86 20.94
C ASP A 611 12.69 35.78 20.75
N PHE A 612 12.25 35.14 21.84
CA PHE A 612 11.18 34.15 21.85
C PHE A 612 9.89 34.74 22.40
N ILE A 613 8.82 34.60 21.63
CA ILE A 613 7.47 35.05 22.01
C ILE A 613 6.56 33.82 21.94
N VAL A 614 5.90 33.52 23.06
CA VAL A 614 4.79 32.57 23.09
C VAL A 614 3.50 33.37 22.93
N PRO A 615 2.79 33.24 21.79
CA PRO A 615 1.49 33.88 21.63
C PRO A 615 0.54 33.40 22.72
N HIS A 616 -0.12 34.33 23.41
CA HIS A 616 -1.10 34.00 24.44
C HIS A 616 -2.47 34.55 24.04
N GLU A 617 -3.34 33.68 23.53
CA GLU A 617 -4.65 34.06 23.00
C GLU A 617 -5.68 34.43 24.09
N THR A 618 -5.44 34.08 25.36
CA THR A 618 -6.41 34.29 26.45
C THR A 618 -6.25 35.61 27.20
N GLY A 619 -5.54 36.58 26.62
CA GLY A 619 -5.19 37.85 27.27
C GLY A 619 -5.75 39.14 26.66
N TYR A 620 -6.58 39.10 25.62
CA TYR A 620 -7.04 40.35 25.00
C TYR A 620 -7.94 41.16 25.95
N SER A 621 -7.70 42.47 26.07
CA SER A 621 -8.53 43.37 26.90
C SER A 621 -9.97 43.48 26.40
N ALA A 622 -10.19 43.25 25.11
CA ALA A 622 -11.48 43.04 24.48
C ALA A 622 -11.35 41.78 23.62
N ALA A 623 -12.33 40.88 23.66
CA ALA A 623 -12.28 39.67 22.84
C ALA A 623 -12.10 40.05 21.37
N PRO A 624 -11.19 39.40 20.62
CA PRO A 624 -11.10 39.62 19.19
C PRO A 624 -12.46 39.31 18.54
N PRO A 625 -12.82 40.01 17.46
CA PRO A 625 -14.07 39.73 16.76
C PRO A 625 -14.09 38.26 16.36
N SER A 626 -15.19 37.57 16.65
CA SER A 626 -15.32 36.18 16.27
C SER A 626 -15.39 36.08 14.74
N VAL A 627 -14.71 35.07 14.20
CA VAL A 627 -14.73 34.75 12.77
C VAL A 627 -15.51 33.45 12.63
N HIS A 628 -16.52 33.44 11.78
CA HIS A 628 -17.25 32.23 11.43
C HIS A 628 -17.13 32.01 9.92
N VAL A 629 -16.72 30.79 9.57
CA VAL A 629 -16.54 30.37 8.18
C VAL A 629 -17.51 29.23 7.92
N GLU A 630 -18.39 29.41 6.94
CA GLU A 630 -19.36 28.41 6.52
C GLU A 630 -19.07 28.04 5.06
N LEU A 631 -19.00 26.73 4.78
CA LEU A 631 -18.93 26.24 3.41
C LEU A 631 -20.33 26.29 2.81
N LEU A 632 -20.49 27.04 1.71
CA LEU A 632 -21.75 27.20 1.00
C LEU A 632 -21.96 26.12 -0.06
N ALA A 633 -20.95 25.87 -0.90
CA ALA A 633 -21.07 24.95 -2.03
C ALA A 633 -19.72 24.42 -2.53
N LEU A 634 -19.77 23.24 -3.15
CA LEU A 634 -18.75 22.72 -4.06
C LEU A 634 -19.27 22.85 -5.50
N ASP A 635 -18.62 23.70 -6.28
CA ASP A 635 -18.99 23.92 -7.68
C ASP A 635 -18.05 23.14 -8.61
N LEU A 636 -18.65 22.42 -9.55
CA LEU A 636 -17.95 21.78 -10.66
C LEU A 636 -18.33 22.47 -11.96
N SER A 637 -17.44 23.35 -12.42
CA SER A 637 -17.65 24.13 -13.64
C SER A 637 -17.68 23.24 -14.90
N ALA A 638 -18.37 23.71 -15.94
CA ALA A 638 -18.37 23.00 -17.23
C ALA A 638 -16.92 22.92 -17.77
N PRO A 639 -16.48 21.76 -18.29
CA PRO A 639 -15.15 21.66 -18.88
C PRO A 639 -15.04 22.69 -20.00
N ALA A 640 -13.99 23.51 -20.00
CA ALA A 640 -13.72 24.37 -21.14
C ALA A 640 -13.61 23.48 -22.39
N ALA A 641 -14.27 23.88 -23.49
CA ALA A 641 -14.51 23.07 -24.69
C ALA A 641 -13.25 22.62 -25.50
N SER A 642 -12.08 22.51 -24.86
CA SER A 642 -10.83 22.09 -25.47
C SER A 642 -9.86 21.36 -24.52
N VAL A 643 -10.28 20.94 -23.32
CA VAL A 643 -9.45 20.03 -22.51
C VAL A 643 -9.96 18.61 -22.78
N PRO A 644 -9.15 17.73 -23.40
CA PRO A 644 -9.51 16.32 -23.48
C PRO A 644 -9.77 15.84 -22.05
N ALA A 645 -10.87 15.11 -21.81
CA ALA A 645 -11.02 14.33 -20.58
C ALA A 645 -9.67 13.70 -20.21
N THR A 646 -9.29 13.62 -18.93
CA THR A 646 -8.18 12.70 -18.57
C THR A 646 -8.55 11.38 -19.21
N PRO A 647 -7.81 10.91 -20.24
CA PRO A 647 -8.41 9.93 -21.11
C PRO A 647 -8.34 8.60 -20.39
N LEU A 648 -9.42 8.25 -19.68
CA LEU A 648 -9.91 6.87 -19.76
C LEU A 648 -10.16 6.49 -21.23
N THR A 649 -10.23 7.46 -22.15
CA THR A 649 -10.18 7.28 -23.61
C THR A 649 -8.89 6.62 -24.13
N GLU A 650 -7.80 6.57 -23.34
CA GLU A 650 -6.58 5.81 -23.66
C GLU A 650 -6.57 4.41 -23.00
N LEU A 651 -7.55 4.13 -22.11
CA LEU A 651 -7.96 2.75 -21.87
C LEU A 651 -8.62 2.32 -23.15
N ILE A 652 -7.99 1.42 -23.88
CA ILE A 652 -8.62 0.84 -25.05
C ILE A 652 -9.94 0.22 -24.56
N PRO A 653 -11.12 0.69 -25.02
CA PRO A 653 -12.32 -0.09 -24.87
C PRO A 653 -12.13 -1.28 -25.80
N THR A 654 -11.86 -2.48 -25.27
CA THR A 654 -12.14 -3.68 -26.04
C THR A 654 -13.65 -3.70 -26.29
N PRO A 655 -14.08 -3.81 -27.56
CA PRO A 655 -15.46 -3.58 -27.92
C PRO A 655 -16.27 -4.82 -27.59
N SER A 656 -17.14 -4.78 -26.57
CA SER A 656 -18.35 -5.61 -26.52
C SER A 656 -19.30 -5.12 -25.43
N THR A 657 -20.18 -4.20 -25.81
CA THR A 657 -21.62 -4.43 -25.65
C THR A 657 -22.31 -3.61 -26.71
N ALA A 658 -23.12 -4.27 -27.54
CA ALA A 658 -23.98 -3.61 -28.49
C ALA A 658 -25.07 -2.79 -27.76
N ALA A 659 -24.70 -1.64 -27.19
CA ALA A 659 -25.62 -0.52 -27.07
C ALA A 659 -25.65 0.18 -28.43
N PRO A 660 -26.83 0.52 -28.97
CA PRO A 660 -26.95 1.10 -30.30
C PRO A 660 -26.21 2.44 -30.32
N ALA A 661 -25.07 2.50 -31.01
CA ALA A 661 -24.29 3.71 -31.26
C ALA A 661 -24.08 4.62 -30.03
N GLY A 662 -23.32 4.16 -29.03
CA GLY A 662 -22.91 4.97 -27.87
C GLY A 662 -21.39 4.92 -27.68
N LYS A 663 -20.74 6.09 -27.58
CA LYS A 663 -19.31 6.23 -27.25
C LYS A 663 -19.00 5.55 -25.89
N PRO A 664 -17.75 5.11 -25.64
CA PRO A 664 -17.32 4.70 -24.30
C PRO A 664 -17.62 5.81 -23.28
N PRO A 665 -17.89 5.49 -22.00
CA PRO A 665 -18.20 6.49 -20.98
C PRO A 665 -17.02 7.45 -20.83
N GLU A 666 -17.19 8.65 -21.38
CA GLU A 666 -16.20 9.73 -21.32
C GLU A 666 -16.30 10.33 -19.92
N MET A 667 -15.38 9.95 -19.02
CA MET A 667 -15.33 10.50 -17.67
C MET A 667 -14.71 11.91 -17.75
N LEU A 668 -15.57 12.90 -17.94
CA LEU A 668 -15.19 14.30 -18.04
C LEU A 668 -14.49 14.76 -16.75
N SER A 669 -13.37 15.46 -16.91
CA SER A 669 -12.72 16.18 -15.81
C SER A 669 -13.35 17.55 -15.63
N TYR A 670 -13.52 17.97 -14.38
CA TYR A 670 -14.13 19.24 -14.02
C TYR A 670 -13.16 20.10 -13.19
N PRO A 671 -12.98 21.38 -13.54
CA PRO A 671 -12.39 22.34 -12.62
C PRO A 671 -13.32 22.54 -11.43
N ALA A 672 -12.77 22.44 -10.22
CA ALA A 672 -13.50 22.55 -8.97
C ALA A 672 -13.23 23.88 -8.26
N SER A 673 -14.25 24.43 -7.62
CA SER A 673 -14.13 25.58 -6.71
C SER A 673 -15.02 25.42 -5.48
N LEU A 674 -14.57 25.95 -4.36
CA LEU A 674 -15.33 25.99 -3.11
C LEU A 674 -15.80 27.41 -2.83
N ARG A 675 -17.04 27.55 -2.39
CA ARG A 675 -17.64 28.82 -1.98
C ARG A 675 -17.84 28.84 -0.48
N PHE A 676 -17.39 29.90 0.18
CA PHE A 676 -17.50 30.09 1.61
C PHE A 676 -18.18 31.42 1.92
N SER A 677 -18.95 31.46 3.00
CA SER A 677 -19.35 32.70 3.66
C SER A 677 -18.43 32.92 4.85
N VAL A 678 -17.85 34.11 4.95
CA VAL A 678 -17.01 34.52 6.08
C VAL A 678 -17.68 35.69 6.77
N SER A 679 -18.12 35.47 8.00
CA SER A 679 -18.68 36.51 8.86
C SER A 679 -17.67 36.87 9.95
N VAL A 680 -17.47 38.16 10.17
CA VAL A 680 -16.59 38.69 11.21
C VAL A 680 -17.39 39.70 12.01
N ASP A 681 -17.41 39.56 13.35
CA ASP A 681 -18.18 40.47 14.20
C ASP A 681 -17.93 41.95 13.86
N GLY A 682 -19.01 42.67 13.52
CA GLY A 682 -18.96 44.09 13.16
C GLY A 682 -18.57 44.38 11.71
N ARG A 683 -18.49 43.37 10.84
CA ARG A 683 -18.35 43.50 9.39
C ARG A 683 -19.51 42.78 8.69
N ASP A 684 -19.79 43.19 7.46
CA ASP A 684 -20.74 42.47 6.60
C ASP A 684 -20.15 41.13 6.17
N ASP A 685 -21.01 40.13 5.98
CA ASP A 685 -20.63 38.80 5.51
C ASP A 685 -20.03 38.89 4.10
N GLU A 686 -18.87 38.27 3.92
CA GLU A 686 -18.17 38.22 2.64
C GLU A 686 -18.24 36.82 2.05
N GLU A 687 -18.67 36.71 0.80
CA GLU A 687 -18.63 35.45 0.06
C GLU A 687 -17.30 35.32 -0.69
N LEU A 688 -16.57 34.24 -0.42
CA LEU A 688 -15.26 33.95 -1.02
C LEU A 688 -15.33 32.69 -1.87
N VAL A 689 -14.72 32.75 -3.06
CA VAL A 689 -14.63 31.61 -3.98
C VAL A 689 -13.17 31.20 -4.14
N TYR A 690 -12.84 29.96 -3.79
CA TYR A 690 -11.51 29.40 -3.88
C TYR A 690 -11.44 28.33 -4.98
N PRO A 691 -10.77 28.61 -6.11
CA PRO A 691 -10.54 27.59 -7.13
C PRO A 691 -9.48 26.58 -6.66
N LEU A 692 -9.75 25.29 -6.88
CA LEU A 692 -8.86 24.19 -6.52
C LEU A 692 -7.97 23.81 -7.71
N THR A 693 -7.19 24.78 -8.20
CA THR A 693 -6.41 24.66 -9.45
C THR A 693 -5.24 23.68 -9.34
N TYR A 694 -4.63 23.53 -8.16
CA TYR A 694 -3.38 22.78 -7.98
C TYR A 694 -3.54 21.55 -7.10
N ASP A 695 -2.86 20.45 -7.44
CA ASP A 695 -2.80 19.22 -6.63
C ASP A 695 -1.81 19.35 -5.46
N ILE A 696 -2.15 20.17 -4.46
CA ILE A 696 -1.29 20.42 -3.29
C ILE A 696 -1.55 19.46 -2.13
N SER A 697 -0.54 19.22 -1.30
CA SER A 697 -0.65 18.40 -0.09
C SER A 697 -0.63 19.27 1.17
N PHE A 698 -1.52 18.98 2.12
CA PHE A 698 -1.46 19.59 3.45
C PHE A 698 -0.63 18.71 4.37
N VAL A 699 0.30 19.31 5.11
CA VAL A 699 1.17 18.60 6.05
C VAL A 699 0.80 19.05 7.45
N THR A 700 0.38 18.11 8.30
CA THR A 700 0.07 18.44 9.69
C THR A 700 1.35 18.73 10.45
N ALA A 701 1.27 19.62 11.44
CA ALA A 701 2.41 19.97 12.27
C ALA A 701 2.75 18.80 13.21
N HIS A 702 4.04 18.47 13.31
CA HIS A 702 4.46 17.51 14.32
C HIS A 702 4.19 18.08 15.72
N PRO A 703 3.56 17.31 16.62
CA PRO A 703 3.17 17.82 17.92
C PRO A 703 4.39 18.24 18.76
N CYS A 704 4.21 19.32 19.52
CA CYS A 704 5.19 19.81 20.49
C CYS A 704 4.70 19.49 21.91
N ALA A 705 5.63 19.19 22.81
CA ALA A 705 5.34 19.08 24.23
C ALA A 705 5.76 20.36 24.97
N PRO A 706 4.91 20.92 25.86
CA PRO A 706 5.32 22.01 26.73
C PRO A 706 6.49 21.59 27.62
N SER A 707 7.53 22.41 27.70
CA SER A 707 8.65 22.14 28.60
C SER A 707 8.18 22.11 30.06
N HIS A 708 8.39 20.98 30.74
CA HIS A 708 8.16 20.86 32.18
C HIS A 708 9.26 21.54 33.00
N ARG A 709 10.35 22.00 32.37
CA ARG A 709 11.56 22.55 33.01
C ARG A 709 11.50 24.08 33.16
N VAL A 710 10.47 24.72 32.61
CA VAL A 710 10.35 26.18 32.49
C VAL A 710 8.99 26.64 32.97
N ARG A 711 8.92 27.81 33.64
CA ARG A 711 7.65 28.45 34.00
C ARG A 711 7.34 29.61 33.07
N MET A 712 6.12 29.61 32.53
CA MET A 712 5.57 30.76 31.80
C MET A 712 4.90 31.73 32.78
N LEU A 713 5.37 32.96 32.81
CA LEU A 713 4.88 34.07 33.62
C LEU A 713 4.10 35.05 32.74
N LYS A 714 3.04 35.67 33.25
CA LYS A 714 2.34 36.74 32.51
C LYS A 714 3.26 37.95 32.34
N SER A 715 3.37 38.49 31.13
CA SER A 715 4.14 39.72 30.94
C SER A 715 3.38 40.90 31.56
N PRO A 716 4.03 41.70 32.43
CA PRO A 716 3.41 42.90 33.00
C PRO A 716 3.23 44.04 31.97
N SER A 717 3.87 43.94 30.80
CA SER A 717 3.87 45.00 29.77
C SER A 717 3.05 44.68 28.54
N SER A 718 2.58 43.44 28.37
CA SER A 718 1.69 43.05 27.28
C SER A 718 0.84 41.86 27.71
N PRO A 719 -0.48 41.93 27.59
CA PRO A 719 -1.34 40.86 28.04
C PRO A 719 -1.35 39.66 27.06
N THR A 720 -0.80 39.82 25.85
CA THR A 720 -0.67 38.77 24.82
C THR A 720 0.69 38.08 24.82
N ILE A 721 1.62 38.49 25.69
CA ILE A 721 2.99 37.96 25.76
C ILE A 721 3.22 37.31 27.14
N GLN A 722 3.79 36.11 27.15
CA GLN A 722 4.29 35.48 28.38
C GLN A 722 5.81 35.67 28.49
N LYS A 723 6.29 36.05 29.68
CA LYS A 723 7.71 36.03 30.05
C LYS A 723 8.09 34.63 30.50
N ILE A 724 9.31 34.22 30.23
CA ILE A 724 9.78 32.86 30.46
C ILE A 724 10.81 32.88 31.59
N ASP A 725 10.57 32.12 32.66
CA ASP A 725 11.53 31.93 33.76
C ASP A 725 12.26 30.58 33.62
N VAL A 726 13.53 30.67 33.24
CA VAL A 726 14.46 29.55 33.02
C VAL A 726 15.34 29.25 34.25
N SER A 727 15.24 30.04 35.32
CA SER A 727 16.19 30.01 36.45
C SER A 727 16.14 28.76 37.34
N GLY A 728 15.16 27.87 37.17
CA GLY A 728 15.04 26.58 37.86
C GLY A 728 14.89 26.63 39.40
N SER A 729 15.01 27.80 40.01
CA SER A 729 15.22 27.97 41.47
C SER A 729 14.02 27.60 42.35
N ALA A 730 12.84 27.41 41.76
CA ALA A 730 11.60 27.10 42.48
C ALA A 730 11.07 25.65 42.30
N MET A 731 11.77 24.78 41.56
CA MET A 731 11.29 23.41 41.28
C MET A 731 11.30 22.45 42.48
N LEU A 732 11.87 22.85 43.62
CA LEU A 732 11.95 22.03 44.84
C LEU A 732 10.68 22.04 45.71
N GLN A 733 9.61 22.73 45.31
CA GLN A 733 8.32 22.70 46.02
C GLN A 733 7.22 22.18 45.11
N GLY A 734 6.82 20.94 45.40
CA GLY A 734 6.05 20.09 44.51
C GLY A 734 4.75 20.70 43.98
N SER A 735 4.55 20.53 42.68
CA SER A 735 3.23 20.46 42.08
C SER A 735 3.30 19.50 40.90
N ARG A 736 2.73 18.29 41.06
CA ARG A 736 2.21 17.54 39.92
C ARG A 736 1.08 18.40 39.34
N SER A 737 1.38 19.22 38.33
CA SER A 737 0.35 19.93 37.60
C SER A 737 -0.25 18.96 36.59
N VAL A 738 -1.51 18.60 36.84
CA VAL A 738 -2.40 17.93 35.89
C VAL A 738 -2.70 18.94 34.79
N ASN A 739 -1.84 19.03 33.78
CA ASN A 739 -2.22 19.62 32.51
C ASN A 739 -2.72 18.47 31.64
N LYS A 740 -4.04 18.33 31.55
CA LYS A 740 -4.65 17.58 30.46
C LYS A 740 -4.06 18.14 29.15
N MET A 741 -3.59 17.24 28.29
CA MET A 741 -3.37 17.54 26.87
C MET A 741 -4.55 18.37 26.37
N GLY A 742 -4.25 19.56 25.86
CA GLY A 742 -5.22 20.35 25.13
C GLY A 742 -5.50 19.64 23.82
N GLU A 743 -6.55 18.83 23.78
CA GLU A 743 -7.37 18.76 22.58
C GLU A 743 -7.81 20.20 22.26
N CYS A 744 -7.61 20.64 21.01
CA CYS A 744 -8.33 21.79 20.49
C CYS A 744 -9.83 21.56 20.78
N PRO A 745 -10.53 22.45 21.52
CA PRO A 745 -11.95 22.29 21.72
C PRO A 745 -12.66 22.57 20.39
N VAL A 746 -13.10 21.50 19.73
CA VAL A 746 -14.22 21.58 18.78
C VAL A 746 -15.43 22.01 19.59
N VAL A 747 -15.81 23.28 19.48
CA VAL A 747 -17.02 23.82 20.10
C VAL A 747 -18.22 23.33 19.30
N ALA A 748 -18.72 22.14 19.63
CA ALA A 748 -20.06 21.70 19.25
C ALA A 748 -21.06 22.25 20.28
N LYS A 749 -21.77 23.31 19.92
CA LYS A 749 -22.91 23.81 20.69
C LYS A 749 -24.16 23.09 20.18
N ALA A 750 -24.69 22.16 20.96
CA ALA A 750 -26.03 21.61 20.72
C ALA A 750 -27.08 22.70 21.02
N PRO A 751 -28.14 22.85 20.21
CA PRO A 751 -29.31 23.64 20.59
C PRO A 751 -30.24 22.78 21.46
N ASP A 752 -30.92 23.44 22.39
CA ASP A 752 -32.06 22.92 23.16
C ASP A 752 -33.24 22.48 22.27
#